data_AF-A0A2P1NMR9-F1
#
_entry.id   AF-A0A2P1NMR9-F1
#
_cell.length_a   1.000
_cell.length_b   1.000
_cell.length_c   1.000
_cell.angle_alpha   90.00
_cell.angle_beta   90.00
_cell.angle_gamma   90.00
#
_symmetry.space_group_name_H-M   'P 1'
#
loop_
_entity.id
_entity.type
_entity.pdbx_description
1 polymer ?
#
loop_
_entity_poly.entity_id
_entity_poly.type
_entity_poly.pdbx_seq_one_letter_code
_entity_poly.pdbx_strand_id
1 'polypeptide(L)'
;MPAQKSAKSPKSTAAAPAQAKSAATPVKTAAKAAAKTTPAKAAGAAAAAPSTAPKAKTTVPTSPKTAAELKKAADELLKKKPARAAKAAAPEGEAAEAAEPAKKKAARAPKAAAAPAAAKTAAAKAPAKRGRKPKAKEEAEDDADLSDIESDLEGEPEAEPEAPAADVSAPVEKVKPLRMKISKAKERALMKEFGLDETVLSEEDMAKRRSQLKKLITLGKTRGYLTQGEISDHLPDKLVDAETMEVVVAMLSDMGVAVYEQTPDAETLFQNNVTPTATTVEEAEEEAEAALSTVDSEFGRTTDPVRMYMREMGTVELLTREGEIEIAKRIEGGLMDMMEAISASPATIAEILNMAEEIRSGKVVISAVVDGFSDPDEADDYVAEEDFDEYDEDDDDDGKGGSKAMTRLLEKLKNEALERFDELRALFEKMHKIYDKEGYGSPSYMKVQREISTKLMTIRFTAKTIEKLCDMVRAQVDDVRKKERELRRIIVDKCGMPQEMFIKEFPANLLNLQWVEKQAAAAKPWSTVMERNIPPVQELQQNLMDLQARVVVPLTELKAINKRMNAGEASSRDAKKEMIEANLRLVISIAKKYTNRGLQFLDLIQEGNIGLMKAVDKFEYRRGYKFSTYATWWIRQAITRSIADQARTIRIPVHMIETINKMNRISRQHLQEFGFEPDASILAAKMEIPEDKIRKIMKIAKEPISMETPIGDDDDSHLGDFIEDTNNTAPVDAAMQAGLRDVVKDILDGLTPREAKVLRMRFGIEMSTDHTLEEVGKQFDVTRERIRQIEAKALRKLKHPSRSDKLRSFIDSL
;
A
#
# COMPACT_ATOMS: atom_id res chain seq x y z
N MET A 1 -43.90 59.87 23.02
CA MET A 1 -43.25 61.22 22.98
C MET A 1 -41.73 61.04 22.98
N PRO A 2 -40.91 62.08 22.64
CA PRO A 2 -39.85 61.95 21.62
C PRO A 2 -38.42 61.78 22.23
N ALA A 3 -37.31 61.69 21.48
CA ALA A 3 -36.97 62.21 20.13
C ALA A 3 -35.76 61.47 19.49
N GLN A 4 -35.49 61.48 18.17
CA GLN A 4 -36.31 61.83 16.98
C GLN A 4 -35.69 61.23 15.67
N LYS A 5 -36.56 60.76 14.77
CA LYS A 5 -36.51 60.83 13.28
C LYS A 5 -35.29 60.31 12.49
N SER A 6 -35.54 59.27 11.71
CA SER A 6 -34.94 59.04 10.37
C SER A 6 -35.85 59.60 9.26
N ALA A 7 -35.30 60.02 8.10
CA ALA A 7 -36.07 60.27 6.86
C ALA A 7 -35.19 60.48 5.59
N LYS A 8 -35.61 59.85 4.48
CA LYS A 8 -35.45 60.24 3.04
C LYS A 8 -34.06 60.37 2.40
N SER A 9 -33.77 59.43 1.48
CA SER A 9 -33.18 59.69 0.15
C SER A 9 -34.23 60.30 -0.83
N PRO A 10 -33.89 60.83 -2.03
CA PRO A 10 -33.86 59.96 -3.24
C PRO A 10 -33.01 60.38 -4.47
N LYS A 11 -32.65 59.38 -5.29
CA LYS A 11 -32.58 59.26 -6.77
C LYS A 11 -32.05 60.37 -7.73
N SER A 12 -31.48 59.84 -8.83
CA SER A 12 -31.50 60.28 -10.26
C SER A 12 -30.18 60.84 -10.83
N THR A 13 -29.87 60.71 -12.13
CA THR A 13 -30.64 60.21 -13.30
C THR A 13 -29.74 59.55 -14.37
N ALA A 14 -30.32 58.68 -15.24
CA ALA A 14 -30.04 58.48 -16.70
C ALA A 14 -28.59 58.33 -17.26
N ALA A 15 -28.32 57.60 -18.36
CA ALA A 15 -29.08 56.58 -19.11
C ALA A 15 -28.12 55.82 -20.08
N ALA A 16 -28.60 54.71 -20.65
CA ALA A 16 -28.01 53.96 -21.77
C ALA A 16 -28.33 54.67 -23.14
N PRO A 17 -28.00 54.15 -24.36
CA PRO A 17 -27.56 52.78 -24.71
C PRO A 17 -26.58 52.61 -25.90
N ALA A 18 -26.45 51.33 -26.32
CA ALA A 18 -26.22 50.84 -27.69
C ALA A 18 -24.79 50.58 -28.22
N GLN A 19 -24.73 49.66 -29.20
CA GLN A 19 -23.54 48.97 -29.71
C GLN A 19 -23.34 49.24 -31.22
N ALA A 20 -22.11 49.24 -31.75
CA ALA A 20 -21.82 48.84 -33.14
C ALA A 20 -20.32 48.58 -33.46
N LYS A 21 -19.96 47.30 -33.51
CA LYS A 21 -18.96 46.59 -34.35
C LYS A 21 -17.98 47.37 -35.28
N SER A 22 -16.68 47.03 -35.12
CA SER A 22 -15.77 46.42 -36.14
C SER A 22 -14.77 47.24 -37.00
N ALA A 23 -13.83 46.46 -37.57
CA ALA A 23 -12.88 46.69 -38.68
C ALA A 23 -11.52 47.39 -38.40
N ALA A 24 -10.44 46.68 -38.77
CA ALA A 24 -9.04 47.10 -38.66
C ALA A 24 -8.55 47.86 -39.92
N THR A 25 -7.34 48.43 -39.95
CA THR A 25 -6.08 47.84 -40.50
C THR A 25 -5.01 48.95 -40.69
N PRO A 26 -3.82 48.74 -41.28
CA PRO A 26 -2.69 47.89 -40.85
C PRO A 26 -1.32 48.66 -40.91
N VAL A 27 -0.17 47.94 -40.89
CA VAL A 27 1.01 48.06 -41.81
C VAL A 27 2.34 47.58 -41.17
N LYS A 28 3.00 46.57 -41.81
CA LYS A 28 4.45 46.28 -42.07
C LYS A 28 5.57 46.70 -41.08
N THR A 29 6.79 46.11 -40.97
CA THR A 29 7.54 44.88 -41.39
C THR A 29 8.97 45.00 -40.77
N ALA A 30 9.89 44.02 -40.68
CA ALA A 30 9.91 42.54 -40.57
C ALA A 30 11.40 42.06 -40.56
N ALA A 31 11.65 40.75 -40.37
CA ALA A 31 12.94 40.02 -40.60
C ALA A 31 14.16 40.33 -39.67
N LYS A 32 15.24 39.51 -39.58
CA LYS A 32 15.41 38.02 -39.61
C LYS A 32 16.86 37.60 -39.21
N ALA A 33 16.99 36.66 -38.26
CA ALA A 33 18.09 35.68 -38.04
C ALA A 33 19.59 36.06 -37.81
N ALA A 34 20.09 35.69 -36.60
CA ALA A 34 21.15 34.70 -36.32
C ALA A 34 22.70 34.94 -36.51
N ALA A 35 23.39 34.94 -35.34
CA ALA A 35 24.49 34.03 -34.91
C ALA A 35 26.00 34.28 -35.20
N LYS A 36 26.83 33.76 -34.25
CA LYS A 36 28.31 33.50 -34.25
C LYS A 36 29.27 34.71 -34.07
N THR A 37 30.51 34.62 -33.51
CA THR A 37 31.20 33.71 -32.54
C THR A 37 32.56 34.31 -32.06
N THR A 38 32.86 34.28 -30.74
CA THR A 38 34.23 34.21 -30.09
C THR A 38 35.26 35.36 -30.40
N PRO A 39 36.50 35.46 -29.82
CA PRO A 39 37.28 34.54 -28.94
C PRO A 39 38.16 35.11 -27.76
N ALA A 40 38.64 34.18 -26.91
CA ALA A 40 39.97 34.05 -26.26
C ALA A 40 40.68 35.15 -25.40
N LYS A 41 40.65 34.94 -24.06
CA LYS A 41 41.79 34.57 -23.17
C LYS A 41 43.10 35.41 -23.10
N ALA A 42 43.37 36.03 -21.93
CA ALA A 42 44.71 36.30 -21.35
C ALA A 42 44.69 36.49 -19.80
N ALA A 43 45.87 36.54 -19.15
CA ALA A 43 46.12 36.58 -17.68
C ALA A 43 45.86 37.96 -17.00
N GLY A 44 45.86 38.14 -15.67
CA GLY A 44 45.97 37.23 -14.51
C GLY A 44 46.42 37.91 -13.19
N ALA A 45 46.81 37.12 -12.19
CA ALA A 45 47.53 37.46 -10.94
C ALA A 45 46.83 38.06 -9.68
N ALA A 46 47.25 37.51 -8.52
CA ALA A 46 47.42 38.12 -7.17
C ALA A 46 46.27 38.27 -6.13
N ALA A 47 46.57 37.74 -4.94
CA ALA A 47 46.23 38.18 -3.56
C ALA A 47 44.75 38.26 -3.06
N ALA A 48 44.42 37.33 -2.14
CA ALA A 48 43.45 37.53 -1.05
C ALA A 48 44.22 38.00 0.23
N ALA A 49 43.66 38.21 1.44
CA ALA A 49 42.39 37.85 2.09
C ALA A 49 42.19 38.78 3.33
N PRO A 50 41.16 38.62 4.21
CA PRO A 50 39.94 37.79 4.15
C PRO A 50 38.70 38.71 3.96
N SER A 51 37.60 38.84 4.73
CA SER A 51 37.00 38.18 5.92
C SER A 51 35.57 38.71 6.10
N THR A 52 34.55 38.01 6.62
CA THR A 52 34.29 36.56 6.83
C THR A 52 32.79 36.40 7.11
N ALA A 53 32.15 35.32 6.65
CA ALA A 53 30.76 34.96 6.95
C ALA A 53 30.60 33.40 6.96
N PRO A 54 29.60 32.82 7.66
CA PRO A 54 29.61 31.41 8.04
C PRO A 54 29.07 30.44 6.96
N LYS A 55 29.53 29.18 6.99
CA LYS A 55 28.96 28.04 6.25
C LYS A 55 29.09 26.70 7.02
N ALA A 56 28.41 25.67 6.51
CA ALA A 56 28.18 24.38 7.16
C ALA A 56 29.41 23.45 7.27
N LYS A 57 29.25 22.36 8.03
CA LYS A 57 30.31 21.38 8.38
C LYS A 57 30.47 20.27 7.32
N THR A 58 31.72 19.93 7.04
CA THR A 58 32.15 18.62 6.50
C THR A 58 33.47 18.20 7.16
N THR A 59 33.91 16.95 6.95
CA THR A 59 34.80 16.19 7.84
C THR A 59 36.21 15.92 7.28
N VAL A 60 37.02 15.12 8.01
CA VAL A 60 38.32 14.49 7.63
C VAL A 60 39.56 15.40 7.79
N PRO A 61 40.78 14.91 8.17
CA PRO A 61 41.19 13.59 8.70
C PRO A 61 41.85 13.63 10.12
N THR A 62 42.05 12.45 10.73
CA THR A 62 43.12 12.20 11.72
C THR A 62 43.81 10.87 11.43
N SER A 63 45.12 10.77 11.72
CA SER A 63 46.00 9.64 11.36
C SER A 63 45.67 8.31 12.06
N PRO A 64 45.95 7.15 11.41
CA PRO A 64 45.58 5.83 11.94
C PRO A 64 46.43 5.40 13.14
N LYS A 65 45.78 4.78 14.12
CA LYS A 65 46.44 4.09 15.25
C LYS A 65 46.72 2.63 14.89
N THR A 66 47.81 2.08 15.43
CA THR A 66 48.26 0.71 15.13
C THR A 66 47.40 -0.35 15.81
N ALA A 67 47.21 -1.50 15.15
CA ALA A 67 46.33 -2.60 15.59
C ALA A 67 46.69 -3.24 16.96
N ALA A 68 47.87 -2.95 17.51
CA ALA A 68 48.25 -3.37 18.86
C ALA A 68 47.49 -2.62 19.98
N GLU A 69 47.12 -1.35 19.78
CA GLU A 69 46.37 -0.59 20.79
C GLU A 69 44.91 -1.02 20.88
N LEU A 70 44.28 -1.33 19.73
CA LEU A 70 42.89 -1.77 19.65
C LEU A 70 42.65 -3.11 20.36
N LYS A 71 43.63 -4.03 20.36
CA LYS A 71 43.52 -5.29 21.11
C LYS A 71 43.55 -5.07 22.63
N LYS A 72 44.43 -4.18 23.14
CA LYS A 72 44.44 -3.84 24.57
C LYS A 72 43.13 -3.21 25.05
N ALA A 73 42.53 -2.33 24.25
CA ALA A 73 41.24 -1.72 24.58
C ALA A 73 40.09 -2.75 24.64
N ALA A 74 40.14 -3.82 23.85
CA ALA A 74 39.14 -4.89 23.87
C ALA A 74 39.27 -5.81 25.11
N ASP A 75 40.50 -6.19 25.48
CA ASP A 75 40.75 -7.04 26.66
C ASP A 75 40.37 -6.37 27.99
N GLU A 76 40.44 -5.04 28.06
CA GLU A 76 40.11 -4.29 29.28
C GLU A 76 38.60 -4.11 29.49
N LEU A 77 37.80 -4.14 28.41
CA LEU A 77 36.33 -4.07 28.47
C LEU A 77 35.65 -5.41 28.79
N LEU A 78 36.33 -6.55 28.60
CA LEU A 78 35.78 -7.88 28.92
C LEU A 78 35.92 -8.28 30.40
N LYS A 79 36.57 -7.46 31.25
CA LYS A 79 36.79 -7.74 32.68
C LYS A 79 35.87 -6.96 33.62
N LYS A 80 34.54 -7.08 33.46
CA LYS A 80 33.54 -6.76 34.50
C LYS A 80 32.15 -7.37 34.24
N LYS A 81 31.79 -8.38 35.03
CA LYS A 81 30.39 -8.72 35.38
C LYS A 81 30.32 -9.11 36.88
N PRO A 82 29.15 -8.98 37.53
CA PRO A 82 29.07 -8.89 38.99
C PRO A 82 29.05 -10.26 39.70
N ALA A 83 29.44 -10.26 40.98
CA ALA A 83 29.24 -11.35 41.92
C ALA A 83 28.30 -10.93 43.06
N ARG A 84 27.43 -11.85 43.51
CA ARG A 84 26.45 -11.65 44.59
C ARG A 84 26.82 -12.53 45.78
N ALA A 85 27.00 -11.94 46.96
CA ALA A 85 27.13 -12.63 48.26
C ALA A 85 26.44 -11.79 49.36
N ALA A 86 26.25 -12.35 50.55
CA ALA A 86 25.23 -11.88 51.52
C ALA A 86 25.70 -11.80 52.99
N LYS A 87 24.77 -11.42 53.88
CA LYS A 87 24.82 -11.21 55.36
C LYS A 87 25.27 -9.80 55.84
N ALA A 88 24.87 -9.31 57.03
CA ALA A 88 23.68 -9.54 57.90
C ALA A 88 23.69 -8.59 59.14
N ALA A 89 22.56 -8.53 59.87
CA ALA A 89 22.30 -7.97 61.22
C ALA A 89 22.04 -6.43 61.30
N ALA A 90 20.84 -5.90 61.61
CA ALA A 90 19.91 -6.10 62.77
C ALA A 90 20.40 -5.40 64.07
N PRO A 91 19.52 -4.94 64.99
CA PRO A 91 18.13 -4.48 64.80
C PRO A 91 17.61 -3.33 65.73
N GLU A 92 16.43 -2.82 65.35
CA GLU A 92 15.28 -2.36 66.16
C GLU A 92 14.01 -2.85 65.39
N GLY A 93 12.76 -2.93 65.88
CA GLY A 93 12.15 -2.67 67.20
C GLY A 93 10.90 -1.78 67.07
N GLU A 94 9.74 -1.96 67.74
CA GLU A 94 9.11 -3.01 68.57
C GLU A 94 7.58 -2.68 68.67
N ALA A 95 6.60 -3.54 69.00
CA ALA A 95 6.47 -5.01 69.05
C ALA A 95 4.97 -5.41 69.26
N ALA A 96 4.66 -6.72 69.18
CA ALA A 96 3.37 -7.39 69.52
C ALA A 96 2.14 -7.10 68.60
N GLU A 97 1.09 -7.95 68.50
CA GLU A 97 0.64 -9.13 69.28
C GLU A 97 -0.07 -10.15 68.31
N ALA A 98 0.38 -11.41 68.14
CA ALA A 98 -0.06 -12.69 68.77
C ALA A 98 -1.52 -13.17 68.46
N ALA A 99 -1.88 -14.46 68.27
CA ALA A 99 -1.17 -15.75 68.44
C ALA A 99 -1.68 -16.92 67.51
N GLU A 100 -1.02 -18.09 67.59
CA GLU A 100 -1.22 -19.39 66.85
C GLU A 100 -2.32 -20.30 67.54
N PRO A 101 -2.49 -21.65 67.37
CA PRO A 101 -1.74 -22.67 66.60
C PRO A 101 -2.48 -23.84 65.84
N ALA A 102 -1.81 -24.40 64.82
CA ALA A 102 -1.55 -25.86 64.56
C ALA A 102 -2.69 -26.95 64.45
N LYS A 103 -2.53 -28.15 63.80
CA LYS A 103 -1.52 -28.78 62.89
C LYS A 103 -2.03 -30.15 62.29
N LYS A 104 -1.41 -30.58 61.16
CA LYS A 104 -1.07 -31.99 60.70
C LYS A 104 -2.11 -32.97 60.06
N LYS A 105 -1.73 -33.43 58.84
CA LYS A 105 -1.69 -34.84 58.31
C LYS A 105 -3.02 -35.59 58.03
N ALA A 106 -3.11 -36.57 57.10
CA ALA A 106 -2.20 -37.06 56.02
C ALA A 106 -3.01 -37.85 54.94
N ALA A 107 -2.38 -38.24 53.82
CA ALA A 107 -3.03 -38.85 52.65
C ALA A 107 -3.00 -40.40 52.62
N ARG A 108 -3.90 -41.02 51.81
CA ARG A 108 -3.66 -42.10 50.79
C ARG A 108 -4.95 -42.91 50.47
N ALA A 109 -5.12 -43.30 49.20
CA ALA A 109 -6.22 -44.16 48.67
C ALA A 109 -5.65 -45.51 48.14
N PRO A 110 -6.34 -46.35 47.31
CA PRO A 110 -7.78 -46.55 47.04
C PRO A 110 -8.20 -48.06 47.08
N LYS A 111 -9.50 -48.40 46.88
CA LYS A 111 -9.94 -49.66 46.21
C LYS A 111 -11.42 -49.62 45.77
N ALA A 112 -11.89 -50.66 45.06
CA ALA A 112 -13.15 -50.65 44.30
C ALA A 112 -13.90 -52.00 44.27
N ALA A 113 -15.14 -51.95 43.74
CA ALA A 113 -15.91 -52.98 42.99
C ALA A 113 -17.00 -53.85 43.69
N ALA A 114 -18.04 -54.13 42.88
CA ALA A 114 -19.06 -55.21 42.93
C ALA A 114 -20.36 -55.06 43.76
N ALA A 115 -21.41 -55.76 43.28
CA ALA A 115 -22.82 -55.78 43.74
C ALA A 115 -23.20 -57.25 44.20
N PRO A 116 -24.46 -57.83 44.19
CA PRO A 116 -25.74 -57.46 43.52
C PRO A 116 -27.10 -57.75 44.28
N ALA A 117 -28.23 -57.58 43.56
CA ALA A 117 -29.57 -58.23 43.74
C ALA A 117 -30.48 -57.82 44.94
N ALA A 118 -31.84 -57.94 44.97
CA ALA A 118 -32.96 -58.19 44.01
C ALA A 118 -34.32 -58.17 44.81
N ALA A 119 -35.59 -58.15 44.31
CA ALA A 119 -36.30 -57.73 43.07
C ALA A 119 -37.85 -57.92 43.26
N LYS A 120 -38.71 -57.65 42.24
CA LYS A 120 -40.22 -57.80 42.14
C LYS A 120 -41.03 -56.56 42.60
N THR A 121 -42.26 -56.27 42.13
CA THR A 121 -43.37 -57.12 41.58
C THR A 121 -44.16 -56.55 40.37
N ALA A 122 -44.72 -57.48 39.56
CA ALA A 122 -46.00 -57.46 38.78
C ALA A 122 -46.40 -56.23 37.92
N ALA A 123 -46.57 -56.29 36.58
CA ALA A 123 -47.40 -57.14 35.67
C ALA A 123 -48.79 -56.52 35.37
N ALA A 124 -49.38 -56.61 34.16
CA ALA A 124 -49.03 -57.28 32.89
C ALA A 124 -49.21 -56.28 31.70
N LYS A 125 -49.41 -56.59 30.40
CA LYS A 125 -49.66 -57.82 29.59
C LYS A 125 -49.25 -57.56 28.10
N ALA A 126 -49.30 -58.58 27.24
CA ALA A 126 -49.15 -58.50 25.76
C ALA A 126 -50.06 -59.55 25.07
N PRO A 127 -50.14 -59.68 23.71
CA PRO A 127 -49.04 -60.20 22.87
C PRO A 127 -48.90 -59.69 21.41
N ALA A 128 -47.65 -59.78 20.87
CA ALA A 128 -47.19 -60.27 19.55
C ALA A 128 -48.08 -60.21 18.26
N LYS A 129 -47.57 -60.11 17.00
CA LYS A 129 -46.25 -60.55 16.44
C LYS A 129 -45.96 -60.00 15.00
N ARG A 130 -44.83 -59.29 14.80
CA ARG A 130 -43.83 -59.41 13.68
C ARG A 130 -44.27 -59.48 12.18
N GLY A 131 -43.98 -58.42 11.37
CA GLY A 131 -43.35 -58.58 10.02
C GLY A 131 -43.77 -57.69 8.80
N ARG A 132 -42.79 -56.94 8.23
CA ARG A 132 -42.56 -56.51 6.81
C ARG A 132 -43.63 -55.67 6.03
N LYS A 133 -43.15 -54.67 5.25
CA LYS A 133 -43.86 -53.88 4.19
C LYS A 133 -44.41 -54.77 3.04
N PRO A 134 -45.50 -54.43 2.29
CA PRO A 134 -45.62 -53.15 1.54
C PRO A 134 -47.06 -52.56 1.33
N LYS A 135 -47.20 -51.73 0.28
CA LYS A 135 -48.31 -50.91 -0.29
C LYS A 135 -49.80 -51.36 -0.14
N ALA A 136 -50.63 -50.35 0.17
CA ALA A 136 -51.79 -49.80 -0.59
C ALA A 136 -53.17 -50.49 -0.70
N LYS A 137 -54.20 -49.62 -0.67
CA LYS A 137 -55.49 -49.64 -1.42
C LYS A 137 -56.52 -50.73 -1.06
N GLU A 138 -57.80 -50.63 -1.43
CA GLU A 138 -58.47 -49.55 -2.21
C GLU A 138 -59.28 -48.58 -1.31
N GLU A 139 -60.61 -48.41 -1.29
CA GLU A 139 -61.77 -49.05 -1.94
C GLU A 139 -62.91 -47.98 -2.06
N ALA A 140 -63.52 -47.63 -3.21
CA ALA A 140 -63.13 -47.83 -4.63
C ALA A 140 -62.68 -46.49 -5.29
N GLU A 141 -63.42 -45.61 -5.97
CA GLU A 141 -64.70 -45.55 -6.75
C GLU A 141 -64.76 -44.08 -7.26
N ASP A 142 -64.99 -43.65 -8.53
CA ASP A 142 -65.10 -44.18 -9.91
C ASP A 142 -64.44 -43.11 -10.87
N ASP A 143 -64.28 -43.15 -12.21
CA ASP A 143 -64.34 -44.11 -13.34
C ASP A 143 -63.34 -43.57 -14.45
N ALA A 144 -62.73 -44.30 -15.41
CA ALA A 144 -63.18 -45.00 -16.64
C ALA A 144 -63.54 -44.08 -17.86
N ASP A 145 -63.11 -44.31 -19.13
CA ASP A 145 -62.07 -45.18 -19.74
C ASP A 145 -61.81 -44.81 -21.25
N LEU A 146 -60.83 -45.45 -21.90
CA LEU A 146 -60.64 -45.75 -23.36
C LEU A 146 -59.98 -44.76 -24.38
N SER A 147 -58.88 -45.29 -24.96
CA SER A 147 -58.51 -45.39 -26.40
C SER A 147 -57.91 -44.23 -27.24
N ASP A 148 -56.93 -44.61 -28.08
CA ASP A 148 -56.32 -43.83 -29.17
C ASP A 148 -57.25 -43.61 -30.39
N ILE A 149 -57.08 -42.48 -31.09
CA ILE A 149 -57.39 -42.16 -32.51
C ILE A 149 -57.16 -40.65 -32.73
N GLU A 150 -56.69 -40.07 -33.84
CA GLU A 150 -55.99 -40.52 -35.07
C GLU A 150 -55.58 -39.24 -35.86
N SER A 151 -54.64 -39.34 -36.81
CA SER A 151 -54.35 -38.34 -37.88
C SER A 151 -53.72 -36.97 -37.46
N ASP A 152 -52.88 -36.30 -38.26
CA ASP A 152 -52.23 -36.73 -39.52
C ASP A 152 -50.90 -36.01 -39.84
N LEU A 153 -50.31 -36.41 -40.99
CA LEU A 153 -49.28 -35.79 -41.84
C LEU A 153 -49.28 -34.24 -41.92
N GLU A 154 -48.23 -33.55 -42.37
CA GLU A 154 -47.06 -33.90 -43.22
C GLU A 154 -45.73 -33.43 -42.55
N GLY A 155 -44.50 -33.80 -42.95
CA GLY A 155 -43.97 -34.65 -44.03
C GLY A 155 -42.43 -34.58 -44.05
N GLU A 156 -41.75 -35.52 -44.71
CA GLU A 156 -40.28 -35.55 -44.89
C GLU A 156 -39.81 -34.67 -46.09
N PRO A 157 -38.51 -34.67 -46.51
CA PRO A 157 -37.32 -34.16 -45.82
C PRO A 157 -36.51 -33.21 -46.74
N GLU A 158 -35.28 -32.83 -46.36
CA GLU A 158 -34.16 -33.04 -47.29
C GLU A 158 -32.80 -33.22 -46.59
N ALA A 159 -32.31 -34.45 -46.69
CA ALA A 159 -30.90 -34.84 -46.69
C ALA A 159 -30.71 -35.63 -48.03
N GLU A 160 -29.53 -35.90 -48.58
CA GLU A 160 -28.22 -36.07 -47.95
C GLU A 160 -27.06 -35.29 -48.63
N PRO A 161 -26.11 -35.85 -49.42
CA PRO A 161 -24.69 -35.69 -49.05
C PRO A 161 -23.75 -35.26 -50.19
N GLU A 162 -22.48 -34.99 -49.87
CA GLU A 162 -21.33 -35.75 -50.37
C GLU A 162 -20.00 -35.19 -49.79
N ALA A 163 -18.90 -35.92 -50.01
CA ALA A 163 -17.53 -35.54 -49.67
C ALA A 163 -16.67 -35.63 -50.96
N PRO A 164 -15.32 -35.64 -50.93
CA PRO A 164 -14.37 -34.99 -50.02
C PRO A 164 -13.40 -34.05 -50.78
N ALA A 165 -12.79 -33.08 -50.10
CA ALA A 165 -11.59 -32.40 -50.60
C ALA A 165 -10.72 -31.90 -49.44
N ALA A 166 -9.40 -31.85 -49.66
CA ALA A 166 -8.43 -31.29 -48.73
C ALA A 166 -7.87 -29.96 -49.27
N ASP A 167 -7.55 -29.02 -48.37
CA ASP A 167 -6.19 -28.46 -48.35
C ASP A 167 -5.84 -27.90 -46.95
N VAL A 168 -4.59 -27.47 -46.77
CA VAL A 168 -3.93 -27.27 -45.48
C VAL A 168 -3.94 -25.81 -45.02
N SER A 169 -4.49 -25.55 -43.83
CA SER A 169 -3.88 -24.60 -42.88
C SER A 169 -4.42 -24.80 -41.45
N ALA A 170 -3.52 -24.92 -40.48
CA ALA A 170 -3.88 -25.07 -39.07
C ALA A 170 -3.59 -23.78 -38.28
N PRO A 171 -4.61 -23.06 -37.79
CA PRO A 171 -4.43 -22.10 -36.70
C PRO A 171 -4.32 -22.87 -35.36
N VAL A 172 -3.41 -22.46 -34.49
CA VAL A 172 -3.23 -23.09 -33.17
C VAL A 172 -4.50 -22.95 -32.35
N GLU A 173 -5.07 -24.08 -31.91
CA GLU A 173 -6.28 -24.11 -31.11
C GLU A 173 -6.02 -23.52 -29.72
N LYS A 174 -6.57 -22.33 -29.46
CA LYS A 174 -6.62 -21.78 -28.10
C LYS A 174 -7.61 -22.60 -27.28
N VAL A 175 -7.07 -23.41 -26.36
CA VAL A 175 -7.85 -24.13 -25.35
C VAL A 175 -8.81 -23.16 -24.67
N LYS A 176 -10.11 -23.47 -24.72
CA LYS A 176 -11.13 -22.69 -24.03
C LYS A 176 -11.04 -23.03 -22.54
N PRO A 177 -10.86 -22.05 -21.63
CA PRO A 177 -10.68 -22.33 -20.22
C PRO A 177 -11.89 -23.06 -19.66
N LEU A 178 -11.66 -24.04 -18.78
CA LEU A 178 -12.69 -24.84 -18.09
C LEU A 178 -13.42 -23.99 -17.05
N ARG A 179 -14.31 -23.10 -17.52
CA ARG A 179 -15.13 -22.20 -16.71
C ARG A 179 -16.45 -22.87 -16.31
N MET A 180 -16.90 -22.59 -15.09
CA MET A 180 -18.17 -23.09 -14.60
C MET A 180 -19.32 -22.23 -15.13
N LYS A 181 -20.07 -22.73 -16.11
CA LYS A 181 -21.34 -22.14 -16.53
C LYS A 181 -22.34 -22.22 -15.36
N ILE A 182 -22.46 -21.11 -14.63
CA ILE A 182 -23.53 -20.93 -13.63
C ILE A 182 -24.87 -20.98 -14.39
N SER A 183 -25.89 -21.60 -13.81
CA SER A 183 -27.21 -21.57 -14.44
C SER A 183 -27.74 -20.13 -14.44
N LYS A 184 -28.30 -19.69 -15.57
CA LYS A 184 -28.78 -18.30 -15.76
C LYS A 184 -29.73 -17.81 -14.65
N ALA A 185 -30.45 -18.73 -14.00
CA ALA A 185 -31.28 -18.44 -12.83
C ALA A 185 -30.47 -18.15 -11.54
N LYS A 186 -29.36 -18.87 -11.29
CA LYS A 186 -28.49 -18.65 -10.12
C LYS A 186 -27.55 -17.46 -10.32
N GLU A 187 -27.13 -17.22 -11.55
CA GLU A 187 -26.45 -15.99 -11.97
C GLU A 187 -27.35 -14.78 -11.68
N ARG A 188 -28.59 -14.78 -12.21
CA ARG A 188 -29.58 -13.73 -11.95
C ARG A 188 -29.94 -13.56 -10.47
N ALA A 189 -29.99 -14.65 -9.69
CA ALA A 189 -30.18 -14.57 -8.25
C ALA A 189 -29.02 -13.84 -7.54
N LEU A 190 -27.77 -14.13 -7.94
CA LEU A 190 -26.59 -13.45 -7.39
C LEU A 190 -26.52 -11.97 -7.83
N MET A 191 -26.85 -11.68 -9.10
CA MET A 191 -26.91 -10.31 -9.62
C MET A 191 -28.00 -9.48 -8.90
N LYS A 192 -29.12 -10.11 -8.51
CA LYS A 192 -30.14 -9.50 -7.67
C LYS A 192 -29.70 -9.33 -6.20
N GLU A 193 -28.94 -10.27 -5.64
CA GLU A 193 -28.39 -10.18 -4.27
C GLU A 193 -27.30 -9.10 -4.11
N PHE A 194 -26.68 -8.67 -5.22
CA PHE A 194 -25.60 -7.68 -5.25
C PHE A 194 -25.95 -6.36 -5.97
N GLY A 195 -27.21 -6.13 -6.37
CA GLY A 195 -27.65 -4.88 -7.02
C GLY A 195 -27.11 -4.66 -8.45
N LEU A 196 -26.68 -5.72 -9.13
CA LEU A 196 -25.98 -5.66 -10.42
C LEU A 196 -26.91 -5.81 -11.65
N ASP A 197 -28.08 -6.42 -11.49
CA ASP A 197 -29.11 -6.58 -12.55
C ASP A 197 -29.84 -5.24 -12.87
N GLU A 198 -29.62 -4.19 -12.08
CA GLU A 198 -30.49 -3.01 -11.96
C GLU A 198 -30.17 -1.88 -12.97
N THR A 199 -29.01 -1.94 -13.64
CA THR A 199 -28.53 -0.86 -14.54
C THR A 199 -28.70 -1.15 -16.03
N VAL A 200 -29.10 -2.36 -16.43
CA VAL A 200 -29.31 -2.74 -17.85
C VAL A 200 -30.79 -2.61 -18.21
N LEU A 201 -31.28 -1.37 -18.22
CA LEU A 201 -32.62 -1.03 -18.71
C LEU A 201 -32.74 -1.30 -20.21
N SER A 202 -33.93 -1.70 -20.67
CA SER A 202 -34.21 -1.78 -22.11
C SER A 202 -34.32 -0.38 -22.72
N GLU A 203 -34.11 -0.25 -24.04
CA GLU A 203 -34.29 1.03 -24.74
C GLU A 203 -35.71 1.60 -24.58
N GLU A 204 -36.72 0.73 -24.48
CA GLU A 204 -38.10 1.12 -24.18
C GLU A 204 -38.27 1.69 -22.77
N ASP A 205 -37.59 1.11 -21.77
CA ASP A 205 -37.70 1.55 -20.38
C ASP A 205 -36.92 2.84 -20.13
N MET A 206 -35.80 3.04 -20.84
CA MET A 206 -35.12 4.34 -20.92
C MET A 206 -36.03 5.42 -21.54
N ALA A 207 -36.76 5.11 -22.62
CA ALA A 207 -37.71 6.04 -23.21
C ALA A 207 -38.87 6.40 -22.26
N LYS A 208 -39.44 5.41 -21.54
CA LYS A 208 -40.46 5.63 -20.50
C LYS A 208 -39.91 6.54 -19.38
N ARG A 209 -38.71 6.24 -18.86
CA ARG A 209 -38.00 7.02 -17.82
C ARG A 209 -37.79 8.48 -18.23
N ARG A 210 -37.33 8.75 -19.47
CA ARG A 210 -37.23 10.12 -20.02
C ARG A 210 -38.59 10.85 -20.03
N SER A 211 -39.66 10.15 -20.45
CA SER A 211 -41.01 10.75 -20.53
C SER A 211 -41.63 11.09 -19.16
N GLN A 212 -41.25 10.36 -18.10
CA GLN A 212 -41.67 10.64 -16.72
C GLN A 212 -40.84 11.79 -16.13
N LEU A 213 -39.51 11.76 -16.31
CA LEU A 213 -38.64 12.80 -15.79
C LEU A 213 -38.86 14.17 -16.48
N LYS A 214 -39.21 14.23 -17.77
CA LYS A 214 -39.63 15.48 -18.44
C LYS A 214 -40.85 16.11 -17.72
N LYS A 215 -41.87 15.30 -17.43
CA LYS A 215 -43.09 15.76 -16.72
C LYS A 215 -42.75 16.26 -15.31
N LEU A 216 -41.87 15.57 -14.60
CA LEU A 216 -41.44 15.96 -13.26
C LEU A 216 -40.73 17.31 -13.25
N ILE A 217 -39.79 17.53 -14.18
CA ILE A 217 -39.08 18.81 -14.33
C ILE A 217 -40.04 19.94 -14.72
N THR A 218 -40.99 19.67 -15.63
CA THR A 218 -42.00 20.66 -16.06
C THR A 218 -42.93 21.05 -14.89
N LEU A 219 -43.36 20.08 -14.07
CA LEU A 219 -44.14 20.33 -12.85
C LEU A 219 -43.35 21.13 -11.81
N GLY A 220 -42.08 20.76 -11.58
CA GLY A 220 -41.20 21.48 -10.66
C GLY A 220 -40.97 22.93 -11.07
N LYS A 221 -40.62 23.18 -12.34
CA LYS A 221 -40.35 24.55 -12.85
C LYS A 221 -41.59 25.44 -12.92
N THR A 222 -42.77 24.88 -13.19
CA THR A 222 -44.03 25.66 -13.22
C THR A 222 -44.56 25.99 -11.82
N ARG A 223 -44.20 25.24 -10.78
CA ARG A 223 -44.57 25.52 -9.39
C ARG A 223 -43.47 26.24 -8.58
N GLY A 224 -42.21 26.12 -8.98
CA GLY A 224 -41.03 26.53 -8.21
C GLY A 224 -40.63 25.55 -7.10
N TYR A 225 -41.51 24.62 -6.72
CA TYR A 225 -41.27 23.61 -5.70
C TYR A 225 -41.88 22.25 -6.08
N LEU A 226 -41.43 21.19 -5.42
CA LEU A 226 -41.87 19.81 -5.62
C LEU A 226 -41.80 19.05 -4.29
N THR A 227 -42.69 18.09 -4.06
CA THR A 227 -42.63 17.24 -2.85
C THR A 227 -41.88 15.93 -3.07
N GLN A 228 -41.25 15.39 -2.02
CA GLN A 228 -40.57 14.09 -2.10
C GLN A 228 -41.53 12.93 -2.47
N GLY A 229 -42.80 13.02 -2.05
CA GLY A 229 -43.86 12.12 -2.50
C GLY A 229 -44.10 12.19 -4.01
N GLU A 230 -44.24 13.40 -4.58
CA GLU A 230 -44.42 13.58 -6.03
C GLU A 230 -43.20 13.12 -6.85
N ILE A 231 -41.98 13.21 -6.31
CA ILE A 231 -40.79 12.61 -6.94
C ILE A 231 -40.90 11.08 -6.93
N SER A 232 -41.29 10.49 -5.79
CA SER A 232 -41.45 9.04 -5.66
C SER A 232 -42.57 8.46 -6.54
N ASP A 233 -43.71 9.15 -6.67
CA ASP A 233 -44.85 8.73 -7.51
C ASP A 233 -44.55 8.84 -9.02
N HIS A 234 -43.56 9.66 -9.41
CA HIS A 234 -43.15 9.84 -10.79
C HIS A 234 -41.88 9.07 -11.17
N LEU A 235 -41.12 8.56 -10.20
CA LEU A 235 -40.09 7.54 -10.42
C LEU A 235 -40.72 6.13 -10.49
N PRO A 236 -40.21 5.20 -11.32
CA PRO A 236 -40.67 3.81 -11.28
C PRO A 236 -40.27 3.11 -9.96
N ASP A 237 -41.18 2.32 -9.38
CA ASP A 237 -41.01 1.52 -8.13
C ASP A 237 -39.70 0.72 -8.02
N LYS A 238 -39.02 0.46 -9.14
CA LYS A 238 -37.80 -0.33 -9.26
C LYS A 238 -36.51 0.49 -9.16
N LEU A 239 -36.58 1.81 -8.97
CA LEU A 239 -35.42 2.70 -8.85
C LEU A 239 -35.57 3.73 -7.70
N VAL A 240 -36.39 3.40 -6.68
CA VAL A 240 -36.52 4.19 -5.43
C VAL A 240 -35.35 3.86 -4.48
N ASP A 241 -34.13 3.96 -5.00
CA ASP A 241 -32.89 3.87 -4.24
C ASP A 241 -32.59 5.25 -3.64
N ALA A 242 -32.11 5.32 -2.40
CA ALA A 242 -31.87 6.61 -1.74
C ALA A 242 -30.83 7.45 -2.50
N GLU A 243 -29.78 6.82 -3.01
CA GLU A 243 -28.73 7.45 -3.82
C GLU A 243 -29.27 8.08 -5.13
N THR A 244 -30.18 7.39 -5.83
CA THR A 244 -30.79 7.93 -7.07
C THR A 244 -31.78 9.03 -6.77
N MET A 245 -32.47 8.97 -5.63
CA MET A 245 -33.34 10.03 -5.14
C MET A 245 -32.53 11.29 -4.81
N GLU A 246 -31.43 11.18 -4.06
CA GLU A 246 -30.54 12.30 -3.72
C GLU A 246 -29.96 12.97 -4.96
N VAL A 247 -29.51 12.21 -5.96
CA VAL A 247 -29.01 12.77 -7.24
C VAL A 247 -30.11 13.52 -8.00
N VAL A 248 -31.35 13.02 -8.02
CA VAL A 248 -32.50 13.72 -8.63
C VAL A 248 -32.85 14.99 -7.86
N VAL A 249 -32.82 14.96 -6.52
CA VAL A 249 -33.07 16.14 -5.66
C VAL A 249 -32.00 17.22 -5.86
N ALA A 250 -30.72 16.84 -5.91
CA ALA A 250 -29.62 17.75 -6.20
C ALA A 250 -29.79 18.39 -7.59
N MET A 251 -30.08 17.58 -8.61
CA MET A 251 -30.32 18.06 -9.98
C MET A 251 -31.50 19.04 -10.07
N LEU A 252 -32.61 18.75 -9.37
CA LEU A 252 -33.76 19.65 -9.30
C LEU A 252 -33.41 20.96 -8.58
N SER A 253 -32.62 20.89 -7.51
CA SER A 253 -32.14 22.07 -6.77
C SER A 253 -31.21 22.94 -7.62
N ASP A 254 -30.27 22.36 -8.36
CA ASP A 254 -29.40 23.07 -9.31
C ASP A 254 -30.21 23.74 -10.44
N MET A 255 -31.35 23.14 -10.81
CA MET A 255 -32.32 23.70 -11.78
C MET A 255 -33.30 24.72 -11.16
N GLY A 256 -33.12 25.08 -9.88
CA GLY A 256 -33.92 26.09 -9.18
C GLY A 256 -35.27 25.61 -8.65
N VAL A 257 -35.52 24.30 -8.55
CA VAL A 257 -36.74 23.71 -8.00
C VAL A 257 -36.49 23.27 -6.56
N ALA A 258 -37.15 23.90 -5.60
CA ALA A 258 -37.01 23.56 -4.18
C ALA A 258 -37.78 22.26 -3.84
N VAL A 259 -37.09 21.27 -3.27
CA VAL A 259 -37.72 20.01 -2.83
C VAL A 259 -38.05 20.08 -1.33
N TYR A 260 -39.28 19.68 -0.98
CA TYR A 260 -39.77 19.63 0.40
C TYR A 260 -40.33 18.23 0.74
N GLU A 261 -40.24 17.81 2.01
CA GLU A 261 -40.83 16.54 2.47
C GLU A 261 -42.37 16.57 2.43
N GLN A 262 -42.97 17.71 2.79
CA GLN A 262 -44.41 17.97 2.75
C GLN A 262 -44.70 19.25 1.96
N THR A 263 -45.96 19.45 1.55
CA THR A 263 -46.35 20.66 0.81
C THR A 263 -46.13 21.92 1.67
N PRO A 264 -45.25 22.86 1.27
CA PRO A 264 -44.99 24.08 2.04
C PRO A 264 -46.21 25.01 2.03
N ASP A 265 -46.44 25.70 3.16
CA ASP A 265 -47.48 26.73 3.25
C ASP A 265 -47.04 28.01 2.52
N ALA A 266 -48.00 28.80 2.05
CA ALA A 266 -47.77 29.94 1.17
C ALA A 266 -46.79 30.97 1.77
N GLU A 267 -46.82 31.20 3.09
CA GLU A 267 -45.90 32.12 3.75
C GLU A 267 -44.44 31.63 3.68
N THR A 268 -44.19 30.31 3.73
CA THR A 268 -42.83 29.76 3.67
C THR A 268 -42.22 29.84 2.26
N LEU A 269 -43.04 29.68 1.22
CA LEU A 269 -42.63 29.91 -0.18
C LEU A 269 -42.22 31.37 -0.42
N PHE A 270 -42.95 32.33 0.17
CA PHE A 270 -42.58 33.75 0.11
C PHE A 270 -41.31 34.08 0.92
N GLN A 271 -41.12 33.49 2.11
CA GLN A 271 -39.93 33.73 2.94
C GLN A 271 -38.64 33.19 2.27
N ASN A 272 -38.71 32.00 1.67
CA ASN A 272 -37.57 31.37 1.00
C ASN A 272 -37.27 31.96 -0.40
N ASN A 273 -38.00 33.00 -0.82
CA ASN A 273 -37.84 33.69 -2.12
C ASN A 273 -37.88 32.72 -3.33
N VAL A 274 -38.71 31.67 -3.26
CA VAL A 274 -38.85 30.65 -4.31
C VAL A 274 -39.74 31.19 -5.43
N THR A 275 -39.14 32.00 -6.32
CA THR A 275 -39.82 32.50 -7.52
C THR A 275 -39.85 31.41 -8.60
N PRO A 276 -41.00 31.13 -9.26
CA PRO A 276 -41.05 30.18 -10.37
C PRO A 276 -40.18 30.69 -11.54
N THR A 277 -39.22 29.87 -11.96
CA THR A 277 -38.17 30.25 -12.91
C THR A 277 -38.68 30.38 -14.35
N ALA A 278 -39.67 29.55 -14.73
CA ALA A 278 -40.28 29.56 -16.05
C ALA A 278 -41.61 30.34 -16.04
N THR A 279 -41.81 31.20 -17.03
CA THR A 279 -43.01 32.03 -17.18
C THR A 279 -44.10 31.36 -18.01
N THR A 280 -43.75 30.35 -18.81
CA THR A 280 -44.68 29.58 -19.66
C THR A 280 -44.37 28.09 -19.63
N VAL A 281 -45.33 27.26 -20.04
CA VAL A 281 -45.16 25.80 -20.09
C VAL A 281 -44.19 25.37 -21.20
N GLU A 282 -44.18 26.06 -22.34
CA GLU A 282 -43.26 25.75 -23.45
C GLU A 282 -41.79 26.02 -23.05
N GLU A 283 -41.53 27.14 -22.37
CA GLU A 283 -40.21 27.47 -21.78
C GLU A 283 -39.75 26.40 -20.78
N ALA A 284 -40.66 25.90 -19.92
CA ALA A 284 -40.37 24.80 -18.99
C ALA A 284 -40.14 23.44 -19.69
N GLU A 285 -40.70 23.22 -20.89
CA GLU A 285 -40.48 22.00 -21.68
C GLU A 285 -39.17 22.01 -22.47
N GLU A 286 -38.79 23.14 -23.09
CA GLU A 286 -37.51 23.28 -23.80
C GLU A 286 -36.31 23.10 -22.84
N GLU A 287 -36.35 23.73 -21.66
CA GLU A 287 -35.31 23.57 -20.65
C GLU A 287 -35.27 22.14 -20.05
N ALA A 288 -36.41 21.44 -20.01
CA ALA A 288 -36.46 20.05 -19.56
C ALA A 288 -35.81 19.09 -20.59
N GLU A 289 -36.02 19.31 -21.89
CA GLU A 289 -35.35 18.53 -22.94
C GLU A 289 -33.85 18.81 -22.99
N ALA A 290 -33.44 20.07 -22.80
CA ALA A 290 -32.03 20.43 -22.68
C ALA A 290 -31.35 19.68 -21.52
N ALA A 291 -31.94 19.71 -20.31
CA ALA A 291 -31.40 19.02 -19.14
C ALA A 291 -31.36 17.49 -19.33
N LEU A 292 -32.41 16.89 -19.88
CA LEU A 292 -32.43 15.45 -20.19
C LEU A 292 -31.33 15.04 -21.17
N SER A 293 -31.01 15.90 -22.15
CA SER A 293 -29.94 15.61 -23.12
C SER A 293 -28.54 15.55 -22.49
N THR A 294 -28.30 16.30 -21.40
CA THR A 294 -27.04 16.25 -20.65
C THR A 294 -26.98 15.10 -19.64
N VAL A 295 -28.09 14.79 -18.97
CA VAL A 295 -28.14 13.88 -17.82
C VAL A 295 -28.11 12.40 -18.22
N ASP A 296 -28.59 12.04 -19.42
CA ASP A 296 -28.70 10.64 -19.85
C ASP A 296 -27.34 9.91 -19.90
N SER A 297 -26.23 10.63 -20.06
CA SER A 297 -24.87 10.07 -20.02
C SER A 297 -24.36 9.73 -18.61
N GLU A 298 -25.02 10.20 -17.56
CA GLU A 298 -24.63 9.97 -16.15
C GLU A 298 -25.68 9.15 -15.38
N PHE A 299 -26.95 9.16 -15.79
CA PHE A 299 -28.06 8.53 -15.05
C PHE A 299 -28.08 6.98 -15.05
N GLY A 300 -27.13 6.36 -15.75
CA GLY A 300 -26.78 4.92 -15.68
C GLY A 300 -25.40 4.62 -15.07
N ARG A 301 -24.70 5.66 -14.58
CA ARG A 301 -23.36 5.60 -14.00
C ARG A 301 -23.44 5.97 -12.52
N THR A 302 -23.69 4.97 -11.68
CA THR A 302 -23.61 5.07 -10.22
C THR A 302 -22.33 5.80 -9.79
N THR A 303 -22.48 6.86 -9.00
CA THR A 303 -21.35 7.67 -8.48
C THR A 303 -20.54 6.91 -7.44
N ASP A 304 -21.16 5.96 -6.72
CA ASP A 304 -20.48 5.07 -5.79
C ASP A 304 -19.41 4.17 -6.48
N PRO A 305 -18.13 4.26 -6.06
CA PRO A 305 -17.07 3.39 -6.55
C PRO A 305 -17.26 1.91 -6.17
N VAL A 306 -18.00 1.57 -5.12
CA VAL A 306 -18.26 0.15 -4.75
C VAL A 306 -19.14 -0.51 -5.82
N ARG A 307 -20.29 0.07 -6.19
CA ARG A 307 -21.16 -0.37 -7.29
C ARG A 307 -20.38 -0.46 -8.61
N MET A 308 -19.52 0.53 -8.92
CA MET A 308 -18.65 0.47 -10.11
C MET A 308 -17.72 -0.76 -10.09
N TYR A 309 -16.98 -0.97 -8.99
CA TYR A 309 -16.04 -2.08 -8.83
C TYR A 309 -16.74 -3.45 -8.85
N MET A 310 -17.90 -3.58 -8.20
CA MET A 310 -18.71 -4.80 -8.20
C MET A 310 -19.17 -5.16 -9.62
N ARG A 311 -19.51 -4.17 -10.45
CA ARG A 311 -19.90 -4.36 -11.86
C ARG A 311 -18.75 -4.82 -12.74
N GLU A 312 -17.57 -4.19 -12.61
CA GLU A 312 -16.37 -4.59 -13.38
C GLU A 312 -15.93 -6.01 -13.02
N MET A 313 -15.82 -6.33 -11.72
CA MET A 313 -15.57 -7.69 -11.24
C MET A 313 -16.66 -8.68 -11.70
N GLY A 314 -17.92 -8.22 -11.77
CA GLY A 314 -19.07 -9.00 -12.21
C GLY A 314 -18.85 -9.66 -13.58
N THR A 315 -18.12 -9.01 -14.48
CA THR A 315 -17.84 -9.50 -15.85
C THR A 315 -16.95 -10.74 -15.91
N VAL A 316 -16.17 -11.04 -14.87
CA VAL A 316 -15.22 -12.17 -14.85
C VAL A 316 -15.92 -13.43 -14.36
N GLU A 317 -15.90 -14.51 -15.12
CA GLU A 317 -16.46 -15.81 -14.72
C GLU A 317 -15.68 -16.48 -13.58
N LEU A 318 -16.33 -17.38 -12.84
CA LEU A 318 -15.69 -18.16 -11.77
C LEU A 318 -14.88 -19.33 -12.35
N LEU A 319 -13.67 -19.50 -11.82
CA LEU A 319 -12.73 -20.56 -12.20
C LEU A 319 -13.09 -21.91 -11.55
N THR A 320 -12.79 -23.01 -12.23
CA THR A 320 -12.86 -24.37 -11.65
C THR A 320 -11.53 -24.77 -11.02
N ARG A 321 -11.51 -25.82 -10.18
CA ARG A 321 -10.25 -26.38 -9.63
C ARG A 321 -9.29 -26.83 -10.74
N GLU A 322 -9.81 -27.29 -11.87
CA GLU A 322 -9.00 -27.67 -13.04
C GLU A 322 -8.38 -26.43 -13.69
N GLY A 323 -9.16 -25.35 -13.82
CA GLY A 323 -8.65 -24.04 -14.24
C GLY A 323 -7.64 -23.42 -13.25
N GLU A 324 -7.82 -23.58 -11.93
CA GLU A 324 -6.82 -23.16 -10.91
C GLU A 324 -5.46 -23.82 -11.20
N ILE A 325 -5.46 -25.12 -11.51
CA ILE A 325 -4.25 -25.91 -11.81
C ILE A 325 -3.70 -25.59 -13.21
N GLU A 326 -4.55 -25.33 -14.20
CA GLU A 326 -4.11 -24.92 -15.55
C GLU A 326 -3.40 -23.56 -15.51
N ILE A 327 -3.97 -22.57 -14.80
CA ILE A 327 -3.35 -21.26 -14.65
C ILE A 327 -2.04 -21.37 -13.84
N ALA A 328 -2.02 -22.13 -12.73
CA ALA A 328 -0.79 -22.33 -11.96
C ALA A 328 0.34 -22.97 -12.81
N LYS A 329 0.02 -23.93 -13.69
CA LYS A 329 0.96 -24.49 -14.67
C LYS A 329 1.41 -23.48 -15.72
N ARG A 330 0.55 -22.56 -16.17
CA ARG A 330 0.96 -21.45 -17.06
C ARG A 330 1.91 -20.47 -16.36
N ILE A 331 1.70 -20.21 -15.08
CA ILE A 331 2.58 -19.37 -14.25
C ILE A 331 3.96 -20.02 -14.08
N GLU A 332 4.00 -21.33 -13.74
CA GLU A 332 5.23 -22.13 -13.64
C GLU A 332 5.97 -22.23 -14.98
N GLY A 333 5.25 -22.49 -16.08
CA GLY A 333 5.81 -22.54 -17.43
C GLY A 333 6.47 -21.22 -17.85
N GLY A 334 5.80 -20.09 -17.66
CA GLY A 334 6.39 -18.77 -17.94
C GLY A 334 7.60 -18.44 -17.06
N LEU A 335 7.67 -18.99 -15.84
CA LEU A 335 8.84 -18.88 -14.97
C LEU A 335 10.02 -19.76 -15.45
N MET A 336 9.74 -20.96 -15.95
CA MET A 336 10.73 -21.83 -16.59
C MET A 336 11.25 -21.21 -17.91
N ASP A 337 10.38 -20.64 -18.75
CA ASP A 337 10.75 -19.91 -19.97
C ASP A 337 11.69 -18.73 -19.67
N MET A 338 11.42 -17.97 -18.59
CA MET A 338 12.31 -16.92 -18.11
C MET A 338 13.66 -17.50 -17.65
N MET A 339 13.66 -18.58 -16.87
CA MET A 339 14.89 -19.20 -16.37
C MET A 339 15.76 -19.77 -17.51
N GLU A 340 15.17 -20.39 -18.55
CA GLU A 340 15.90 -20.86 -19.73
C GLU A 340 16.45 -19.69 -20.59
N ALA A 341 15.71 -18.59 -20.69
CA ALA A 341 16.21 -17.40 -21.35
C ALA A 341 17.39 -16.79 -20.58
N ILE A 342 17.30 -16.69 -19.24
CA ILE A 342 18.36 -16.17 -18.38
C ILE A 342 19.59 -17.07 -18.43
N SER A 343 19.45 -18.40 -18.32
CA SER A 343 20.56 -19.36 -18.33
C SER A 343 21.35 -19.39 -19.64
N ALA A 344 20.74 -18.96 -20.75
CA ALA A 344 21.41 -18.86 -22.04
C ALA A 344 22.57 -17.84 -22.07
N SER A 345 22.63 -16.90 -21.11
CA SER A 345 23.70 -15.89 -21.03
C SER A 345 24.84 -16.31 -20.09
N PRO A 346 26.11 -16.37 -20.53
CA PRO A 346 27.25 -16.58 -19.63
C PRO A 346 27.37 -15.51 -18.53
N ALA A 347 26.93 -14.28 -18.80
CA ALA A 347 27.00 -13.16 -17.84
C ALA A 347 26.05 -13.32 -16.65
N THR A 348 24.89 -13.98 -16.82
CA THR A 348 23.96 -14.27 -15.71
C THR A 348 24.48 -15.45 -14.89
N ILE A 349 25.03 -16.48 -15.51
CA ILE A 349 25.68 -17.61 -14.83
C ILE A 349 26.87 -17.11 -13.98
N ALA A 350 27.69 -16.20 -14.52
CA ALA A 350 28.78 -15.57 -13.76
C ALA A 350 28.27 -14.84 -12.52
N GLU A 351 27.17 -14.08 -12.62
CA GLU A 351 26.59 -13.38 -11.46
C GLU A 351 25.94 -14.33 -10.43
N ILE A 352 25.37 -15.47 -10.87
CA ILE A 352 24.92 -16.53 -9.96
C ILE A 352 26.12 -17.12 -9.19
N LEU A 353 27.26 -17.35 -9.87
CA LEU A 353 28.49 -17.82 -9.24
C LEU A 353 29.12 -16.77 -8.30
N ASN A 354 28.99 -15.47 -8.60
CA ASN A 354 29.35 -14.38 -7.67
C ASN A 354 28.49 -14.44 -6.39
N MET A 355 27.16 -14.57 -6.53
CA MET A 355 26.25 -14.67 -5.39
C MET A 355 26.53 -15.92 -4.53
N ALA A 356 26.96 -17.04 -5.14
CA ALA A 356 27.43 -18.22 -4.41
C ALA A 356 28.72 -17.94 -3.60
N GLU A 357 29.64 -17.10 -4.09
CA GLU A 357 30.81 -16.63 -3.31
C GLU A 357 30.42 -15.67 -2.18
N GLU A 358 29.38 -14.85 -2.36
CA GLU A 358 28.85 -13.99 -1.29
C GLU A 358 28.19 -14.80 -0.15
N ILE A 359 27.50 -15.89 -0.49
CA ILE A 359 26.97 -16.87 0.47
C ILE A 359 28.10 -17.65 1.16
N ARG A 360 29.15 -18.05 0.42
CA ARG A 360 30.33 -18.74 0.98
C ARG A 360 31.11 -17.85 1.94
N SER A 361 31.26 -16.57 1.63
CA SER A 361 31.91 -15.56 2.49
C SER A 361 31.01 -15.04 3.63
N GLY A 362 29.72 -15.39 3.64
CA GLY A 362 28.79 -15.06 4.73
C GLY A 362 28.25 -13.62 4.70
N LYS A 363 28.37 -12.91 3.56
CA LYS A 363 27.75 -11.59 3.37
C LYS A 363 26.23 -11.66 3.25
N VAL A 364 25.73 -12.76 2.68
CA VAL A 364 24.32 -12.96 2.31
C VAL A 364 23.84 -14.30 2.86
N VAL A 365 22.62 -14.33 3.40
CA VAL A 365 21.95 -15.55 3.90
C VAL A 365 21.37 -16.33 2.72
N ILE A 366 21.45 -17.67 2.76
CA ILE A 366 21.04 -18.54 1.63
C ILE A 366 19.59 -18.29 1.18
N SER A 367 18.66 -18.11 2.13
CA SER A 367 17.23 -17.87 1.87
C SER A 367 16.92 -16.54 1.17
N ALA A 368 17.88 -15.62 1.04
CA ALA A 368 17.72 -14.42 0.22
C ALA A 368 17.95 -14.69 -1.28
N VAL A 369 18.49 -15.87 -1.65
CA VAL A 369 18.93 -16.21 -3.01
C VAL A 369 18.29 -17.50 -3.52
N VAL A 370 18.29 -18.55 -2.71
CA VAL A 370 17.71 -19.87 -2.99
C VAL A 370 16.59 -20.13 -1.99
N ASP A 371 15.43 -20.45 -2.52
CA ASP A 371 14.19 -20.76 -1.80
C ASP A 371 14.11 -22.27 -1.49
N GLY A 372 14.53 -23.10 -2.45
CA GLY A 372 14.59 -24.56 -2.32
C GLY A 372 15.21 -25.25 -3.54
N PHE A 373 14.98 -26.56 -3.67
CA PHE A 373 15.43 -27.36 -4.82
C PHE A 373 14.23 -28.09 -5.44
N SER A 374 14.19 -28.15 -6.77
CA SER A 374 13.12 -28.80 -7.52
C SER A 374 13.54 -30.22 -7.90
N ASP A 375 13.59 -31.12 -6.92
CA ASP A 375 13.77 -32.55 -7.15
C ASP A 375 12.41 -33.18 -7.55
N PRO A 376 12.28 -33.88 -8.71
CA PRO A 376 10.96 -34.19 -9.30
C PRO A 376 10.04 -35.12 -8.49
N ASP A 377 10.62 -35.94 -7.61
CA ASP A 377 9.93 -37.04 -6.91
C ASP A 377 9.59 -36.76 -5.44
N GLU A 378 10.09 -35.65 -4.86
CA GLU A 378 9.81 -35.28 -3.47
C GLU A 378 8.74 -34.18 -3.42
N ALA A 379 7.68 -34.43 -2.64
CA ALA A 379 6.61 -33.45 -2.44
C ALA A 379 7.11 -32.38 -1.48
N ASP A 380 7.50 -31.23 -2.04
CA ASP A 380 8.20 -30.17 -1.33
C ASP A 380 7.45 -29.70 -0.08
N ASP A 381 7.97 -30.08 1.09
CA ASP A 381 7.30 -29.89 2.37
C ASP A 381 7.64 -28.52 2.99
N TYR A 382 8.41 -27.69 2.29
CA TYR A 382 8.88 -26.38 2.76
C TYR A 382 7.73 -25.41 3.03
N VAL A 383 7.33 -25.32 4.29
CA VAL A 383 6.49 -24.23 4.79
C VAL A 383 7.31 -22.95 4.66
N ALA A 384 6.81 -21.97 3.91
CA ALA A 384 7.36 -20.62 3.92
C ALA A 384 7.02 -19.94 5.26
N GLU A 385 7.80 -20.23 6.30
CA GLU A 385 7.63 -19.76 7.69
C GLU A 385 7.71 -18.23 7.87
N GLU A 386 7.87 -17.44 6.79
CA GLU A 386 7.98 -15.96 6.84
C GLU A 386 6.80 -15.21 7.48
N ASP A 387 5.63 -15.86 7.64
CA ASP A 387 4.42 -15.22 8.20
C ASP A 387 3.67 -16.14 9.21
N PHE A 388 4.24 -17.23 9.73
CA PHE A 388 3.57 -18.11 10.72
C PHE A 388 3.56 -17.52 12.15
N ASP A 389 3.06 -16.29 12.29
CA ASP A 389 2.88 -15.58 13.56
C ASP A 389 1.67 -16.10 14.38
N GLU A 390 1.29 -17.37 14.25
CA GLU A 390 0.39 -18.02 15.22
C GLU A 390 1.24 -18.50 16.41
N TYR A 391 1.65 -17.52 17.23
CA TYR A 391 2.21 -17.74 18.57
C TYR A 391 1.14 -18.39 19.46
N ASP A 392 1.14 -19.72 19.53
CA ASP A 392 0.59 -20.43 20.69
C ASP A 392 1.46 -20.09 21.91
N GLU A 393 1.01 -19.12 22.72
CA GLU A 393 1.70 -18.64 23.93
C GLU A 393 1.87 -19.72 25.02
N ASP A 394 1.32 -20.93 24.82
CA ASP A 394 1.28 -22.03 25.80
C ASP A 394 2.54 -22.94 25.83
N ASP A 395 3.53 -22.76 24.95
CA ASP A 395 4.77 -23.61 24.90
C ASP A 395 6.11 -22.81 24.82
N ASP A 396 6.13 -21.49 25.06
CA ASP A 396 7.33 -20.63 24.95
C ASP A 396 8.07 -20.36 26.30
N ASP A 397 7.98 -21.29 27.27
CA ASP A 397 8.73 -21.23 28.56
C ASP A 397 10.22 -21.61 28.42
N ASP A 398 10.74 -21.76 27.20
CA ASP A 398 12.16 -22.03 26.95
C ASP A 398 12.66 -21.29 25.69
N GLY A 399 12.62 -19.94 25.75
CA GLY A 399 12.93 -18.95 24.71
C GLY A 399 14.31 -19.05 24.04
N LYS A 400 14.52 -20.18 23.35
CA LYS A 400 15.75 -20.69 22.76
C LYS A 400 15.51 -21.94 21.88
N GLY A 401 14.25 -22.37 21.71
CA GLY A 401 13.84 -23.54 20.93
C GLY A 401 13.89 -23.31 19.42
N GLY A 402 12.81 -22.75 18.85
CA GLY A 402 12.55 -22.72 17.40
C GLY A 402 13.69 -22.18 16.53
N SER A 403 14.37 -21.12 16.99
CA SER A 403 15.49 -20.50 16.27
C SER A 403 16.66 -21.46 15.98
N LYS A 404 16.85 -22.54 16.76
CA LYS A 404 17.87 -23.57 16.48
C LYS A 404 17.45 -24.53 15.37
N ALA A 405 16.17 -24.85 15.25
CA ALA A 405 15.66 -25.75 14.21
C ALA A 405 15.80 -25.10 12.83
N MET A 406 15.29 -23.87 12.70
CA MET A 406 15.42 -23.06 11.47
C MET A 406 16.89 -22.80 11.10
N THR A 407 17.78 -22.46 12.05
CA THR A 407 19.22 -22.30 11.77
C THR A 407 19.83 -23.57 11.17
N ARG A 408 19.49 -24.75 11.70
CA ARG A 408 20.01 -26.04 11.21
C ARG A 408 19.47 -26.40 9.82
N LEU A 409 18.23 -26.03 9.51
CA LEU A 409 17.65 -26.20 8.17
C LEU A 409 18.34 -25.30 7.13
N LEU A 410 18.56 -24.03 7.47
CA LEU A 410 19.32 -23.08 6.65
C LEU A 410 20.77 -23.53 6.42
N GLU A 411 21.42 -24.15 7.41
CA GLU A 411 22.74 -24.77 7.24
C GLU A 411 22.72 -25.97 6.27
N LYS A 412 21.69 -26.83 6.32
CA LYS A 412 21.51 -27.93 5.34
C LYS A 412 21.36 -27.36 3.92
N LEU A 413 20.42 -26.43 3.73
CA LEU A 413 20.14 -25.78 2.44
C LEU A 413 21.38 -25.07 1.89
N LYS A 414 22.15 -24.38 2.74
CA LYS A 414 23.40 -23.73 2.35
C LYS A 414 24.44 -24.73 1.82
N ASN A 415 24.60 -25.89 2.47
CA ASN A 415 25.58 -26.88 2.04
C ASN A 415 25.18 -27.53 0.70
N GLU A 416 23.90 -27.93 0.56
CA GLU A 416 23.35 -28.47 -0.69
C GLU A 416 23.41 -27.46 -1.86
N ALA A 417 23.20 -26.17 -1.58
CA ALA A 417 23.35 -25.12 -2.58
C ALA A 417 24.79 -24.98 -3.05
N LEU A 418 25.75 -24.94 -2.11
CA LEU A 418 27.16 -24.79 -2.42
C LEU A 418 27.72 -25.97 -3.21
N GLU A 419 27.25 -27.20 -2.98
CA GLU A 419 27.60 -28.38 -3.77
C GLU A 419 27.08 -28.27 -5.23
N ARG A 420 25.79 -27.96 -5.43
CA ARG A 420 25.22 -27.72 -6.77
C ARG A 420 25.90 -26.51 -7.47
N PHE A 421 26.31 -25.47 -6.74
CA PHE A 421 27.06 -24.33 -7.30
C PHE A 421 28.51 -24.66 -7.69
N ASP A 422 29.19 -25.56 -6.97
CA ASP A 422 30.55 -25.99 -7.34
C ASP A 422 30.54 -26.93 -8.58
N GLU A 423 29.50 -27.77 -8.75
CA GLU A 423 29.25 -28.47 -10.02
C GLU A 423 29.04 -27.47 -11.18
N LEU A 424 28.19 -26.46 -10.98
CA LEU A 424 27.91 -25.41 -11.97
C LEU A 424 29.18 -24.63 -12.35
N ARG A 425 30.06 -24.33 -11.39
CA ARG A 425 31.38 -23.72 -11.66
C ARG A 425 32.25 -24.63 -12.54
N ALA A 426 32.29 -25.93 -12.24
CA ALA A 426 33.06 -26.89 -13.03
C ALA A 426 32.50 -27.08 -14.46
N LEU A 427 31.20 -26.85 -14.69
CA LEU A 427 30.61 -26.79 -16.04
C LEU A 427 30.90 -25.45 -16.74
N PHE A 428 30.79 -24.33 -16.03
CA PHE A 428 31.06 -22.98 -16.55
C PHE A 428 32.52 -22.83 -17.02
N GLU A 429 33.48 -23.38 -16.27
CA GLU A 429 34.89 -23.46 -16.71
C GLU A 429 35.08 -24.29 -17.99
N LYS A 430 34.32 -25.39 -18.17
CA LYS A 430 34.37 -26.19 -19.41
C LYS A 430 33.80 -25.39 -20.58
N MET A 431 32.72 -24.64 -20.35
CA MET A 431 32.09 -23.77 -21.36
C MET A 431 33.06 -22.69 -21.85
N HIS A 432 33.78 -22.01 -20.95
CA HIS A 432 34.85 -21.08 -21.32
C HIS A 432 35.97 -21.75 -22.12
N LYS A 433 36.48 -22.90 -21.65
CA LYS A 433 37.55 -23.67 -22.34
C LYS A 433 37.14 -24.24 -23.71
N ILE A 434 35.85 -24.23 -24.05
CA ILE A 434 35.31 -24.52 -25.39
C ILE A 434 35.17 -23.22 -26.20
N TYR A 435 34.61 -22.16 -25.60
CA TYR A 435 34.50 -20.84 -26.23
C TYR A 435 35.84 -20.32 -26.76
N ASP A 436 36.91 -20.45 -25.98
CA ASP A 436 38.26 -20.02 -26.36
C ASP A 436 38.88 -20.83 -27.53
N LYS A 437 38.27 -21.95 -27.93
CA LYS A 437 38.75 -22.87 -28.98
C LYS A 437 37.87 -22.91 -30.22
N GLU A 438 36.56 -22.97 -30.01
CA GLU A 438 35.56 -23.19 -31.06
C GLU A 438 34.67 -21.95 -31.29
N GLY A 439 34.76 -20.94 -30.43
CA GLY A 439 33.92 -19.74 -30.48
C GLY A 439 32.51 -19.93 -29.92
N TYR A 440 31.69 -18.89 -30.05
CA TYR A 440 30.29 -18.92 -29.64
C TYR A 440 29.45 -19.83 -30.55
N GLY A 441 28.58 -20.65 -29.94
CA GLY A 441 27.54 -21.39 -30.67
C GLY A 441 28.00 -22.68 -31.35
N SER A 442 29.18 -23.21 -31.02
CA SER A 442 29.55 -24.56 -31.48
C SER A 442 28.60 -25.64 -30.92
N PRO A 443 28.48 -26.82 -31.56
CA PRO A 443 27.68 -27.92 -31.03
C PRO A 443 28.14 -28.36 -29.63
N SER A 444 29.45 -28.34 -29.37
CA SER A 444 30.06 -28.62 -28.07
C SER A 444 29.62 -27.59 -27.02
N TYR A 445 29.67 -26.30 -27.38
CA TYR A 445 29.26 -25.18 -26.53
C TYR A 445 27.77 -25.30 -26.18
N MET A 446 26.89 -25.50 -27.17
CA MET A 446 25.45 -25.64 -26.93
C MET A 446 25.10 -26.87 -26.09
N LYS A 447 25.89 -27.96 -26.15
CA LYS A 447 25.69 -29.12 -25.27
C LYS A 447 25.98 -28.76 -23.80
N VAL A 448 27.12 -28.13 -23.52
CA VAL A 448 27.48 -27.71 -22.15
C VAL A 448 26.54 -26.62 -21.63
N GLN A 449 26.10 -25.70 -22.49
CA GLN A 449 25.10 -24.67 -22.15
C GLN A 449 23.77 -25.29 -21.72
N ARG A 450 23.30 -26.36 -22.38
CA ARG A 450 22.11 -27.12 -21.96
C ARG A 450 22.35 -27.87 -20.65
N GLU A 451 23.50 -28.53 -20.48
CA GLU A 451 23.86 -29.20 -19.22
C GLU A 451 23.86 -28.23 -18.02
N ILE A 452 24.36 -26.99 -18.22
CA ILE A 452 24.28 -25.90 -17.23
C ILE A 452 22.83 -25.48 -16.99
N SER A 453 22.03 -25.27 -18.05
CA SER A 453 20.63 -24.87 -17.90
C SER A 453 19.80 -25.90 -17.13
N THR A 454 19.96 -27.19 -17.43
CA THR A 454 19.28 -28.27 -16.70
C THR A 454 19.69 -28.30 -15.23
N LYS A 455 20.97 -28.08 -14.90
CA LYS A 455 21.43 -27.98 -13.50
C LYS A 455 20.91 -26.72 -12.80
N LEU A 456 20.78 -25.58 -13.49
CA LEU A 456 20.16 -24.37 -12.93
C LEU A 456 18.66 -24.54 -12.69
N MET A 457 17.94 -25.26 -13.56
CA MET A 457 16.50 -25.55 -13.42
C MET A 457 16.15 -26.40 -12.17
N THR A 458 17.12 -27.11 -11.58
CA THR A 458 16.91 -27.83 -10.31
C THR A 458 16.98 -26.92 -9.06
N ILE A 459 17.34 -25.64 -9.20
CA ILE A 459 17.47 -24.69 -8.09
C ILE A 459 16.30 -23.71 -8.14
N ARG A 460 15.47 -23.66 -7.08
CA ARG A 460 14.40 -22.65 -6.96
C ARG A 460 15.01 -21.36 -6.42
N PHE A 461 15.26 -20.42 -7.31
CA PHE A 461 15.70 -19.07 -6.95
C PHE A 461 14.53 -18.23 -6.43
N THR A 462 14.80 -17.36 -5.46
CA THR A 462 13.77 -16.41 -4.97
C THR A 462 13.33 -15.45 -6.07
N ALA A 463 12.06 -15.01 -6.05
CA ALA A 463 11.54 -14.07 -7.05
C ALA A 463 12.42 -12.80 -7.21
N LYS A 464 12.96 -12.28 -6.10
CA LYS A 464 13.86 -11.11 -6.06
C LYS A 464 15.19 -11.34 -6.80
N THR A 465 15.75 -12.56 -6.75
CA THR A 465 16.99 -12.87 -7.49
C THR A 465 16.74 -13.15 -8.95
N ILE A 466 15.58 -13.72 -9.31
CA ILE A 466 15.14 -13.84 -10.71
C ILE A 466 14.94 -12.44 -11.32
N GLU A 467 14.26 -11.54 -10.61
CA GLU A 467 14.06 -10.14 -11.02
C GLU A 467 15.40 -9.39 -11.22
N LYS A 468 16.35 -9.50 -10.27
CA LYS A 468 17.72 -8.96 -10.41
C LYS A 468 18.43 -9.46 -11.68
N LEU A 469 18.29 -10.75 -12.00
CA LEU A 469 18.91 -11.36 -13.18
C LEU A 469 18.22 -10.90 -14.48
N CYS A 470 16.89 -10.79 -14.49
CA CYS A 470 16.12 -10.18 -15.58
C CYS A 470 16.59 -8.74 -15.86
N ASP A 471 16.67 -7.90 -14.83
CA ASP A 471 17.05 -6.50 -14.96
C ASP A 471 18.47 -6.30 -15.49
N MET A 472 19.40 -7.19 -15.12
CA MET A 472 20.74 -7.19 -15.71
C MET A 472 20.71 -7.43 -17.23
N VAL A 473 19.89 -8.39 -17.70
CA VAL A 473 19.72 -8.67 -19.14
C VAL A 473 18.97 -7.53 -19.86
N ARG A 474 17.95 -6.95 -19.22
CA ARG A 474 17.23 -5.76 -19.74
C ARG A 474 18.20 -4.59 -19.93
N ALA A 475 18.96 -4.23 -18.90
CA ALA A 475 19.92 -3.13 -18.94
C ALA A 475 20.99 -3.31 -20.04
N GLN A 476 21.54 -4.52 -20.20
CA GLN A 476 22.50 -4.83 -21.27
C GLN A 476 21.90 -4.62 -22.68
N VAL A 477 20.64 -4.98 -22.90
CA VAL A 477 19.97 -4.80 -24.20
C VAL A 477 19.49 -3.36 -24.42
N ASP A 478 19.08 -2.65 -23.37
CA ASP A 478 18.67 -1.24 -23.49
C ASP A 478 19.87 -0.30 -23.67
N ASP A 479 21.06 -0.64 -23.15
CA ASP A 479 22.34 -0.04 -23.55
C ASP A 479 22.59 -0.19 -25.06
N VAL A 480 22.39 -1.39 -25.61
CA VAL A 480 22.52 -1.66 -27.06
C VAL A 480 21.49 -0.85 -27.85
N ARG A 481 20.21 -0.89 -27.47
CA ARG A 481 19.12 -0.12 -28.10
C ARG A 481 19.31 1.39 -27.98
N LYS A 482 19.99 1.88 -26.93
CA LYS A 482 20.35 3.30 -26.78
C LYS A 482 21.42 3.68 -27.80
N LYS A 483 22.53 2.94 -27.84
CA LYS A 483 23.63 3.13 -28.81
C LYS A 483 23.11 3.03 -30.26
N GLU A 484 22.22 2.08 -30.56
CA GLU A 484 21.58 1.95 -31.88
C GLU A 484 20.65 3.12 -32.24
N ARG A 485 19.90 3.67 -31.29
CA ARG A 485 19.09 4.88 -31.52
C ARG A 485 19.98 6.10 -31.77
N GLU A 486 21.10 6.21 -31.06
CA GLU A 486 22.08 7.28 -31.26
C GLU A 486 22.80 7.15 -32.61
N LEU A 487 23.18 5.93 -33.01
CA LEU A 487 23.71 5.61 -34.35
C LEU A 487 22.70 5.95 -35.46
N ARG A 488 21.44 5.53 -35.34
CA ARG A 488 20.36 5.92 -36.27
C ARG A 488 20.22 7.45 -36.34
N ARG A 489 20.23 8.13 -35.19
CA ARG A 489 20.10 9.60 -35.11
C ARG A 489 21.26 10.33 -35.80
N ILE A 490 22.46 9.76 -35.80
CA ILE A 490 23.58 10.32 -36.54
C ILE A 490 23.46 10.01 -38.04
N ILE A 491 23.26 8.74 -38.41
CA ILE A 491 23.34 8.29 -39.82
C ILE A 491 22.10 8.72 -40.64
N VAL A 492 20.90 8.63 -40.07
CA VAL A 492 19.65 9.08 -40.71
C VAL A 492 19.46 10.57 -40.47
N ASP A 493 19.26 11.00 -39.22
CA ASP A 493 18.74 12.35 -38.94
C ASP A 493 19.78 13.47 -39.11
N LYS A 494 21.09 13.22 -38.91
CA LYS A 494 22.15 14.21 -39.19
C LYS A 494 22.76 14.09 -40.59
N CYS A 495 23.12 12.87 -41.01
CA CYS A 495 23.83 12.69 -42.29
C CYS A 495 22.88 12.65 -43.49
N GLY A 496 21.60 12.32 -43.30
CA GLY A 496 20.60 12.29 -44.37
C GLY A 496 20.55 10.99 -45.17
N MET A 497 21.02 9.86 -44.61
CA MET A 497 20.83 8.55 -45.24
C MET A 497 19.35 8.13 -45.19
N PRO A 498 18.74 7.68 -46.31
CA PRO A 498 17.36 7.17 -46.30
C PRO A 498 17.15 6.01 -45.33
N GLN A 499 16.07 6.05 -44.54
CA GLN A 499 15.82 5.07 -43.48
C GLN A 499 15.73 3.63 -44.00
N GLU A 500 15.20 3.40 -45.20
CA GLU A 500 15.15 2.06 -45.81
C GLU A 500 16.53 1.47 -46.08
N MET A 501 17.47 2.30 -46.56
CA MET A 501 18.86 1.89 -46.81
C MET A 501 19.56 1.56 -45.49
N PHE A 502 19.35 2.39 -44.47
CA PHE A 502 19.85 2.14 -43.13
C PHE A 502 19.34 0.80 -42.56
N ILE A 503 18.03 0.52 -42.66
CA ILE A 503 17.44 -0.74 -42.16
C ILE A 503 17.98 -1.97 -42.92
N LYS A 504 18.27 -1.85 -44.22
CA LYS A 504 18.79 -2.95 -45.06
C LYS A 504 20.30 -3.20 -44.84
N GLU A 505 21.12 -2.15 -44.80
CA GLU A 505 22.59 -2.29 -44.80
C GLU A 505 23.22 -2.28 -43.39
N PHE A 506 22.64 -1.56 -42.42
CA PHE A 506 23.29 -1.29 -41.14
C PHE A 506 23.28 -2.46 -40.12
N PRO A 507 22.20 -3.25 -39.94
CA PRO A 507 22.16 -4.29 -38.91
C PRO A 507 23.26 -5.35 -39.03
N ALA A 508 23.67 -5.69 -40.26
CA ALA A 508 24.77 -6.61 -40.52
C ALA A 508 26.16 -5.98 -40.30
N ASN A 509 26.25 -4.66 -40.24
CA ASN A 509 27.49 -3.88 -40.11
C ASN A 509 27.63 -3.19 -38.74
N LEU A 510 26.84 -3.61 -37.74
CA LEU A 510 26.77 -2.97 -36.42
C LEU A 510 28.14 -2.80 -35.74
N LEU A 511 29.03 -3.79 -35.90
CA LEU A 511 30.38 -3.85 -35.33
C LEU A 511 31.49 -3.44 -36.32
N ASN A 512 31.13 -3.02 -37.55
CA ASN A 512 32.08 -2.81 -38.64
C ASN A 512 32.53 -1.34 -38.72
N LEU A 513 33.62 -1.01 -38.04
CA LEU A 513 34.23 0.33 -38.02
C LEU A 513 34.54 0.90 -39.42
N GLN A 514 34.87 0.03 -40.40
CA GLN A 514 35.17 0.42 -41.77
C GLN A 514 33.93 0.65 -42.65
N TRP A 515 32.72 0.26 -42.21
CA TRP A 515 31.51 0.46 -43.01
C TRP A 515 31.19 1.95 -43.19
N VAL A 516 31.41 2.75 -42.13
CA VAL A 516 31.20 4.20 -42.13
C VAL A 516 32.14 4.89 -43.12
N GLU A 517 33.41 4.51 -43.10
CA GLU A 517 34.47 5.00 -44.00
C GLU A 517 34.13 4.66 -45.46
N LYS A 518 33.69 3.43 -45.75
CA LYS A 518 33.28 3.00 -47.10
C LYS A 518 32.07 3.76 -47.62
N GLN A 519 31.11 4.12 -46.76
CA GLN A 519 29.94 4.92 -47.16
C GLN A 519 30.25 6.44 -47.23
N ALA A 520 31.25 6.93 -46.51
CA ALA A 520 31.82 8.26 -46.72
C ALA A 520 32.57 8.33 -48.07
N ALA A 521 33.34 7.30 -48.43
CA ALA A 521 34.01 7.21 -49.72
C ALA A 521 33.05 7.04 -50.93
N ALA A 522 31.79 6.65 -50.71
CA ALA A 522 30.84 6.30 -51.77
C ALA A 522 30.26 7.50 -52.57
N ALA A 523 30.69 8.74 -52.30
CA ALA A 523 30.29 9.96 -53.01
C ALA A 523 28.76 10.21 -53.14
N LYS A 524 27.98 9.73 -52.16
CA LYS A 524 26.51 9.91 -52.09
C LYS A 524 26.18 11.25 -51.40
N PRO A 525 24.94 11.79 -51.50
CA PRO A 525 24.59 13.10 -50.92
C PRO A 525 24.88 13.26 -49.42
N TRP A 526 24.81 12.17 -48.65
CA TRP A 526 25.10 12.12 -47.22
C TRP A 526 26.58 11.98 -46.87
N SER A 527 27.45 11.61 -47.82
CA SER A 527 28.84 11.24 -47.57
C SER A 527 29.67 12.36 -46.94
N THR A 528 29.50 13.61 -47.40
CA THR A 528 30.24 14.80 -46.90
C THR A 528 29.86 15.21 -45.47
N VAL A 529 28.64 14.89 -45.04
CA VAL A 529 28.21 15.11 -43.65
C VAL A 529 28.63 13.94 -42.77
N MET A 530 28.61 12.72 -43.32
CA MET A 530 29.02 11.52 -42.61
C MET A 530 30.52 11.46 -42.33
N GLU A 531 31.37 11.93 -43.25
CA GLU A 531 32.82 12.09 -43.05
C GLU A 531 33.15 12.85 -41.75
N ARG A 532 32.42 13.94 -41.47
CA ARG A 532 32.55 14.75 -40.24
C ARG A 532 32.02 14.06 -38.98
N ASN A 533 31.23 13.00 -39.14
CA ASN A 533 30.63 12.22 -38.05
C ASN A 533 31.25 10.82 -37.93
N ILE A 534 32.34 10.49 -38.65
CA ILE A 534 33.04 9.20 -38.52
C ILE A 534 33.43 8.91 -37.06
N PRO A 535 34.12 9.81 -36.31
CA PRO A 535 34.60 9.48 -34.97
C PRO A 535 33.47 9.19 -33.97
N PRO A 536 32.38 9.98 -33.87
CA PRO A 536 31.23 9.64 -33.00
C PRO A 536 30.52 8.32 -33.36
N VAL A 537 30.52 7.93 -34.64
CA VAL A 537 29.93 6.65 -35.06
C VAL A 537 30.87 5.49 -34.69
N GLN A 538 32.17 5.63 -34.94
CA GLN A 538 33.19 4.63 -34.56
C GLN A 538 33.29 4.48 -33.03
N GLU A 539 33.16 5.56 -32.26
CA GLU A 539 33.06 5.53 -30.79
C GLU A 539 31.86 4.70 -30.33
N LEU A 540 30.67 4.91 -30.93
CA LEU A 540 29.47 4.13 -30.60
C LEU A 540 29.58 2.65 -31.04
N GLN A 541 30.25 2.37 -32.16
CA GLN A 541 30.53 1.00 -32.61
C GLN A 541 31.54 0.28 -31.70
N GLN A 542 32.62 0.95 -31.29
CA GLN A 542 33.57 0.41 -30.31
C GLN A 542 32.87 0.13 -28.97
N ASN A 543 32.05 1.07 -28.48
CA ASN A 543 31.20 0.88 -27.31
C ASN A 543 30.17 -0.28 -27.44
N LEU A 544 29.88 -0.76 -28.65
CA LEU A 544 29.08 -1.98 -28.88
C LEU A 544 29.96 -3.24 -28.92
N MET A 545 31.16 -3.17 -29.50
CA MET A 545 32.17 -4.23 -29.44
C MET A 545 32.59 -4.54 -28.00
N ASP A 546 32.87 -3.51 -27.19
CA ASP A 546 33.25 -3.65 -25.78
C ASP A 546 32.12 -4.27 -24.94
N LEU A 547 30.86 -3.91 -25.26
CA LEU A 547 29.68 -4.52 -24.63
C LEU A 547 29.54 -5.99 -25.02
N GLN A 548 29.75 -6.33 -26.30
CA GLN A 548 29.74 -7.73 -26.74
C GLN A 548 30.86 -8.55 -26.08
N ALA A 549 32.06 -7.99 -25.95
CA ALA A 549 33.17 -8.63 -25.24
C ALA A 549 32.86 -8.87 -23.75
N ARG A 550 32.19 -7.92 -23.07
CA ARG A 550 31.75 -8.06 -21.68
C ARG A 550 30.64 -9.11 -21.48
N VAL A 551 29.74 -9.24 -22.45
CA VAL A 551 28.57 -10.15 -22.34
C VAL A 551 28.84 -11.54 -22.93
N VAL A 552 29.91 -11.70 -23.73
CA VAL A 552 30.38 -12.96 -24.33
C VAL A 552 29.44 -13.52 -25.44
N VAL A 553 28.18 -13.08 -25.46
CA VAL A 553 27.13 -13.42 -26.44
C VAL A 553 27.05 -12.38 -27.57
N PRO A 554 26.86 -12.77 -28.85
CA PRO A 554 26.57 -11.84 -29.95
C PRO A 554 25.34 -10.96 -29.69
N LEU A 555 25.42 -9.67 -30.07
CA LEU A 555 24.36 -8.69 -29.77
C LEU A 555 22.98 -9.04 -30.37
N THR A 556 22.95 -9.84 -31.44
CA THR A 556 21.73 -10.39 -32.05
C THR A 556 21.08 -11.44 -31.16
N GLU A 557 21.84 -12.39 -30.63
CA GLU A 557 21.32 -13.45 -29.75
C GLU A 557 20.99 -12.89 -28.36
N LEU A 558 21.75 -11.92 -27.84
CA LEU A 558 21.41 -11.20 -26.60
C LEU A 558 20.02 -10.54 -26.67
N LYS A 559 19.64 -10.00 -27.84
CA LYS A 559 18.29 -9.49 -28.10
C LYS A 559 17.25 -10.61 -28.22
N ALA A 560 17.60 -11.76 -28.80
CA ALA A 560 16.71 -12.92 -28.90
C ALA A 560 16.43 -13.54 -27.52
N ILE A 561 17.45 -13.64 -26.66
CA ILE A 561 17.36 -14.02 -25.26
C ILE A 561 16.40 -13.08 -24.51
N ASN A 562 16.62 -11.77 -24.56
CA ASN A 562 15.72 -10.80 -23.91
C ASN A 562 14.29 -10.88 -24.50
N LYS A 563 14.12 -11.13 -25.80
CA LYS A 563 12.79 -11.35 -26.40
C LYS A 563 12.10 -12.62 -25.84
N ARG A 564 12.82 -13.73 -25.64
CA ARG A 564 12.29 -14.95 -25.01
C ARG A 564 11.91 -14.69 -23.54
N MET A 565 12.80 -14.05 -22.79
CA MET A 565 12.59 -13.70 -21.38
C MET A 565 11.32 -12.84 -21.17
N ASN A 566 11.16 -11.73 -21.92
CA ASN A 566 9.96 -10.89 -21.80
C ASN A 566 8.67 -11.61 -22.26
N ALA A 567 8.77 -12.65 -23.08
CA ALA A 567 7.60 -13.45 -23.50
C ALA A 567 7.16 -14.41 -22.37
N GLY A 568 8.11 -15.09 -21.71
CA GLY A 568 7.85 -15.89 -20.50
C GLY A 568 7.29 -15.04 -19.36
N GLU A 569 7.86 -13.83 -19.17
CA GLU A 569 7.36 -12.84 -18.20
C GLU A 569 5.92 -12.43 -18.50
N ALA A 570 5.62 -12.03 -19.74
CA ALA A 570 4.26 -11.64 -20.12
C ALA A 570 3.27 -12.80 -19.94
N SER A 571 3.64 -14.01 -20.35
CA SER A 571 2.84 -15.23 -20.15
C SER A 571 2.54 -15.48 -18.67
N SER A 572 3.56 -15.43 -17.81
CA SER A 572 3.42 -15.64 -16.36
C SER A 572 2.59 -14.53 -15.71
N ARG A 573 2.84 -13.25 -16.03
CA ARG A 573 2.10 -12.10 -15.49
C ARG A 573 0.64 -12.09 -15.91
N ASP A 574 0.36 -12.37 -17.18
CA ASP A 574 -1.00 -12.34 -17.71
C ASP A 574 -1.81 -13.55 -17.18
N ALA A 575 -1.16 -14.70 -16.93
CA ALA A 575 -1.74 -15.83 -16.20
C ALA A 575 -1.99 -15.51 -14.70
N LYS A 576 -1.05 -14.85 -14.00
CA LYS A 576 -1.27 -14.35 -12.64
C LYS A 576 -2.45 -13.39 -12.57
N LYS A 577 -2.56 -12.46 -13.53
CA LYS A 577 -3.69 -11.53 -13.66
C LYS A 577 -5.02 -12.28 -13.78
N GLU A 578 -5.11 -13.25 -14.69
CA GLU A 578 -6.30 -14.09 -14.86
C GLU A 578 -6.69 -14.83 -13.56
N MET A 579 -5.68 -15.29 -12.80
CA MET A 579 -5.88 -15.93 -11.49
C MET A 579 -6.45 -14.97 -10.43
N ILE A 580 -5.94 -13.74 -10.39
CA ILE A 580 -6.39 -12.68 -9.46
C ILE A 580 -7.82 -12.27 -9.80
N GLU A 581 -8.10 -11.93 -11.07
CA GLU A 581 -9.40 -11.45 -11.55
C GLU A 581 -10.52 -12.46 -11.25
N ALA A 582 -10.29 -13.75 -11.47
CA ALA A 582 -11.27 -14.79 -11.16
C ALA A 582 -11.57 -14.95 -9.65
N ASN A 583 -10.66 -14.49 -8.77
CA ASN A 583 -10.74 -14.69 -7.32
C ASN A 583 -11.11 -13.43 -6.52
N LEU A 584 -11.30 -12.26 -7.14
CA LEU A 584 -11.71 -11.01 -6.46
C LEU A 584 -12.96 -11.19 -5.58
N ARG A 585 -13.93 -12.03 -6.00
CA ARG A 585 -15.13 -12.34 -5.19
C ARG A 585 -14.81 -12.99 -3.84
N LEU A 586 -13.71 -13.75 -3.74
CA LEU A 586 -13.25 -14.34 -2.47
C LEU A 586 -12.83 -13.24 -1.49
N VAL A 587 -12.08 -12.24 -1.97
CA VAL A 587 -11.64 -11.09 -1.16
C VAL A 587 -12.84 -10.38 -0.55
N ILE A 588 -13.84 -10.04 -1.36
CA ILE A 588 -15.07 -9.37 -0.91
C ILE A 588 -15.80 -10.20 0.16
N SER A 589 -15.90 -11.52 -0.02
CA SER A 589 -16.55 -12.41 0.96
C SER A 589 -15.83 -12.48 2.32
N ILE A 590 -14.54 -12.13 2.35
CA ILE A 590 -13.74 -12.04 3.57
C ILE A 590 -13.82 -10.62 4.14
N ALA A 591 -13.64 -9.58 3.32
CA ALA A 591 -13.69 -8.17 3.69
C ALA A 591 -15.05 -7.74 4.30
N LYS A 592 -16.17 -8.33 3.85
CA LYS A 592 -17.51 -8.13 4.45
C LYS A 592 -17.57 -8.43 5.97
N LYS A 593 -16.58 -9.13 6.55
CA LYS A 593 -16.49 -9.42 8.00
C LYS A 593 -15.74 -8.35 8.82
N TYR A 594 -15.31 -7.27 8.17
CA TYR A 594 -14.40 -6.26 8.74
C TYR A 594 -14.84 -4.80 8.51
N THR A 595 -15.95 -4.56 7.79
CA THR A 595 -16.43 -3.20 7.40
C THR A 595 -16.53 -2.22 8.57
N ASN A 596 -17.02 -2.68 9.73
CA ASN A 596 -17.34 -1.81 10.86
C ASN A 596 -16.17 -1.78 11.87
N ARG A 597 -14.93 -1.58 11.39
CA ARG A 597 -13.70 -1.58 12.20
C ARG A 597 -12.78 -0.36 11.98
N GLY A 598 -13.34 0.76 11.53
CA GLY A 598 -12.63 2.04 11.38
C GLY A 598 -11.92 2.26 10.03
N LEU A 599 -12.12 1.38 9.05
CA LEU A 599 -11.55 1.49 7.70
C LEU A 599 -12.64 1.25 6.65
N GLN A 600 -12.61 1.97 5.51
CA GLN A 600 -13.68 1.90 4.51
C GLN A 600 -13.68 0.53 3.81
N PHE A 601 -14.87 0.09 3.35
CA PHE A 601 -15.02 -1.21 2.67
C PHE A 601 -14.18 -1.33 1.39
N LEU A 602 -13.94 -0.22 0.67
CA LEU A 602 -13.05 -0.19 -0.49
C LEU A 602 -11.60 -0.50 -0.10
N ASP A 603 -11.07 0.15 0.94
CA ASP A 603 -9.69 -0.05 1.38
C ASP A 603 -9.47 -1.47 1.91
N LEU A 604 -10.45 -2.00 2.65
CA LEU A 604 -10.49 -3.40 3.10
C LEU A 604 -10.48 -4.39 1.91
N ILE A 605 -11.12 -4.03 0.79
CA ILE A 605 -11.05 -4.82 -0.44
C ILE A 605 -9.67 -4.68 -1.10
N GLN A 606 -9.09 -3.49 -1.19
CA GLN A 606 -7.78 -3.31 -1.85
C GLN A 606 -6.63 -3.97 -1.08
N GLU A 607 -6.63 -3.88 0.25
CA GLU A 607 -5.65 -4.57 1.09
C GLU A 607 -5.84 -6.10 1.02
N GLY A 608 -7.10 -6.54 0.94
CA GLY A 608 -7.42 -7.93 0.63
C GLY A 608 -6.95 -8.38 -0.76
N ASN A 609 -7.02 -7.50 -1.78
CA ASN A 609 -6.50 -7.75 -3.12
C ASN A 609 -4.96 -7.86 -3.12
N ILE A 610 -4.27 -7.00 -2.35
CA ILE A 610 -2.81 -7.10 -2.14
C ILE A 610 -2.44 -8.42 -1.44
N GLY A 611 -3.26 -8.88 -0.47
CA GLY A 611 -3.15 -10.22 0.12
C GLY A 611 -3.37 -11.34 -0.90
N LEU A 612 -4.37 -11.22 -1.78
CA LEU A 612 -4.65 -12.15 -2.87
C LEU A 612 -3.48 -12.23 -3.87
N MET A 613 -2.86 -11.11 -4.24
CA MET A 613 -1.69 -11.09 -5.13
C MET A 613 -0.52 -11.90 -4.55
N LYS A 614 -0.18 -11.68 -3.27
CA LYS A 614 0.83 -12.47 -2.55
C LYS A 614 0.50 -13.95 -2.50
N ALA A 615 -0.78 -14.29 -2.33
CA ALA A 615 -1.24 -15.67 -2.35
C ALA A 615 -1.06 -16.32 -3.73
N VAL A 616 -1.31 -15.60 -4.83
CA VAL A 616 -1.05 -16.09 -6.19
C VAL A 616 0.45 -16.28 -6.44
N ASP A 617 1.29 -15.37 -5.96
CA ASP A 617 2.74 -15.45 -6.12
C ASP A 617 3.39 -16.64 -5.40
N LYS A 618 2.83 -17.06 -4.25
CA LYS A 618 3.32 -18.20 -3.43
C LYS A 618 2.46 -19.48 -3.53
N PHE A 619 1.52 -19.60 -4.49
CA PHE A 619 0.63 -20.76 -4.55
C PHE A 619 1.24 -21.99 -5.23
N GLU A 620 1.40 -23.08 -4.46
CA GLU A 620 1.87 -24.36 -4.96
C GLU A 620 0.72 -25.37 -5.18
N TYR A 621 0.30 -25.55 -6.44
CA TYR A 621 -0.74 -26.52 -6.79
C TYR A 621 -0.36 -27.98 -6.48
N ARG A 622 0.96 -28.27 -6.41
CA ARG A 622 1.52 -29.62 -6.18
C ARG A 622 1.12 -30.19 -4.82
N ARG A 623 0.90 -29.34 -3.81
CA ARG A 623 0.42 -29.71 -2.47
C ARG A 623 -1.07 -30.12 -2.44
N GLY A 624 -1.78 -30.02 -3.57
CA GLY A 624 -3.11 -30.61 -3.79
C GLY A 624 -4.30 -29.85 -3.18
N TYR A 625 -4.07 -28.90 -2.28
CA TYR A 625 -5.13 -28.03 -1.72
C TYR A 625 -5.74 -27.11 -2.79
N LYS A 626 -6.94 -26.57 -2.52
CA LYS A 626 -7.58 -25.56 -3.39
C LYS A 626 -6.95 -24.20 -3.16
N PHE A 627 -6.87 -23.38 -4.22
CA PHE A 627 -6.31 -22.03 -4.10
C PHE A 627 -7.06 -21.19 -3.05
N SER A 628 -8.39 -21.24 -3.07
CA SER A 628 -9.26 -20.53 -2.11
C SER A 628 -8.97 -20.84 -0.63
N THR A 629 -8.49 -22.05 -0.30
CA THR A 629 -8.08 -22.41 1.08
C THR A 629 -6.83 -21.63 1.50
N TYR A 630 -5.82 -21.57 0.62
CA TYR A 630 -4.56 -20.87 0.84
C TYR A 630 -4.74 -19.34 0.83
N ALA A 631 -5.43 -18.81 -0.18
CA ALA A 631 -5.67 -17.38 -0.33
C ALA A 631 -6.48 -16.77 0.83
N THR A 632 -7.43 -17.51 1.40
CA THR A 632 -8.24 -17.04 2.54
C THR A 632 -7.38 -16.61 3.74
N TRP A 633 -6.20 -17.22 3.94
CA TRP A 633 -5.29 -16.88 5.02
C TRP A 633 -4.54 -15.57 4.72
N TRP A 634 -3.89 -15.46 3.57
CA TRP A 634 -3.19 -14.22 3.14
C TRP A 634 -4.10 -13.00 3.06
N ILE A 635 -5.31 -13.16 2.52
CA ILE A 635 -6.32 -12.09 2.45
C ILE A 635 -6.70 -11.63 3.87
N ARG A 636 -6.92 -12.57 4.79
CA ARG A 636 -7.23 -12.25 6.19
C ARG A 636 -6.07 -11.54 6.88
N GLN A 637 -4.84 -11.98 6.66
CA GLN A 637 -3.64 -11.40 7.27
C GLN A 637 -3.42 -9.97 6.77
N ALA A 638 -3.52 -9.73 5.46
CA ALA A 638 -3.41 -8.38 4.89
C ALA A 638 -4.51 -7.43 5.43
N ILE A 639 -5.77 -7.86 5.44
CA ILE A 639 -6.89 -7.06 5.96
C ILE A 639 -6.71 -6.76 7.46
N THR A 640 -6.41 -7.77 8.28
CA THR A 640 -6.27 -7.61 9.73
C THR A 640 -5.09 -6.70 10.08
N ARG A 641 -3.97 -6.85 9.35
CA ARG A 641 -2.80 -5.99 9.48
C ARG A 641 -3.08 -4.55 9.06
N SER A 642 -3.76 -4.32 7.94
CA SER A 642 -4.09 -2.95 7.50
C SER A 642 -5.01 -2.23 8.49
N ILE A 643 -6.02 -2.92 9.04
CA ILE A 643 -6.87 -2.37 10.12
C ILE A 643 -6.01 -1.97 11.33
N ALA A 644 -5.05 -2.82 11.75
CA ALA A 644 -4.14 -2.49 12.83
C ALA A 644 -3.17 -1.34 12.47
N ASP A 645 -2.72 -1.27 11.22
CA ASP A 645 -1.72 -0.31 10.75
C ASP A 645 -2.31 1.09 10.43
N GLN A 646 -3.60 1.18 10.04
CA GLN A 646 -4.19 2.38 9.41
C GLN A 646 -5.53 2.85 10.02
N ALA A 647 -6.36 1.98 10.62
CA ALA A 647 -7.75 2.33 11.00
C ALA A 647 -7.90 3.26 12.23
N ARG A 648 -6.82 3.93 12.66
CA ARG A 648 -6.81 4.86 13.79
C ARG A 648 -5.93 6.07 13.51
N THR A 649 -6.46 7.26 13.81
CA THR A 649 -5.79 8.57 13.67
C THR A 649 -4.44 8.63 14.38
N ILE A 650 -4.30 7.92 15.50
CA ILE A 650 -3.03 7.69 16.19
C ILE A 650 -2.66 6.22 16.01
N ARG A 651 -1.63 5.98 15.18
CA ARG A 651 -1.10 4.65 14.89
C ARG A 651 -0.56 3.98 16.15
N ILE A 652 -1.06 2.77 16.45
CA ILE A 652 -0.61 1.91 17.56
C ILE A 652 0.08 0.66 16.97
N PRO A 653 1.20 0.16 17.55
CA PRO A 653 1.84 -1.07 17.06
C PRO A 653 0.93 -2.30 17.13
N VAL A 654 1.04 -3.21 16.15
CA VAL A 654 0.14 -4.37 15.98
C VAL A 654 0.01 -5.21 17.25
N HIS A 655 1.12 -5.56 17.92
CA HIS A 655 1.12 -6.33 19.19
C HIS A 655 0.35 -5.65 20.34
N MET A 656 0.28 -4.32 20.36
CA MET A 656 -0.54 -3.60 21.33
C MET A 656 -2.04 -3.68 20.97
N ILE A 657 -2.38 -3.69 19.68
CA ILE A 657 -3.75 -3.88 19.18
C ILE A 657 -4.23 -5.31 19.41
N GLU A 658 -3.37 -6.31 19.23
CA GLU A 658 -3.60 -7.71 19.62
C GLU A 658 -3.86 -7.82 21.13
N THR A 659 -3.03 -7.18 21.95
CA THR A 659 -3.24 -7.12 23.42
C THR A 659 -4.59 -6.46 23.77
N ILE A 660 -4.96 -5.36 23.10
CA ILE A 660 -6.28 -4.70 23.26
C ILE A 660 -7.41 -5.63 22.83
N ASN A 661 -7.25 -6.41 21.76
CA ASN A 661 -8.25 -7.38 21.30
C ASN A 661 -8.38 -8.59 22.25
N LYS A 662 -7.27 -9.09 22.82
CA LYS A 662 -7.25 -10.13 23.87
C LYS A 662 -7.99 -9.62 25.12
N MET A 663 -7.68 -8.39 25.56
CA MET A 663 -8.37 -7.69 26.66
C MET A 663 -9.87 -7.51 26.38
N ASN A 664 -10.26 -7.04 25.20
CA ASN A 664 -11.67 -6.83 24.83
C ASN A 664 -12.44 -8.15 24.67
N ARG A 665 -11.79 -9.24 24.26
CA ARG A 665 -12.37 -10.59 24.25
C ARG A 665 -12.64 -11.08 25.67
N ILE A 666 -11.66 -10.96 26.56
CA ILE A 666 -11.77 -11.37 27.96
C ILE A 666 -12.78 -10.49 28.73
N SER A 667 -12.84 -9.19 28.44
CA SER A 667 -13.82 -8.27 29.01
C SER A 667 -15.25 -8.65 28.63
N ARG A 668 -15.54 -8.88 27.34
CA ARG A 668 -16.86 -9.36 26.88
C ARG A 668 -17.23 -10.72 27.47
N GLN A 669 -16.26 -11.63 27.61
CA GLN A 669 -16.47 -12.92 28.28
C GLN A 669 -16.83 -12.73 29.76
N HIS A 670 -16.11 -11.88 30.50
CA HIS A 670 -16.43 -11.58 31.90
C HIS A 670 -17.81 -10.91 32.06
N LEU A 671 -18.15 -9.96 31.18
CA LEU A 671 -19.47 -9.34 31.14
C LEU A 671 -20.58 -10.36 30.92
N GLN A 672 -20.34 -11.39 30.10
CA GLN A 672 -21.28 -12.49 29.88
C GLN A 672 -21.31 -13.52 31.04
N GLU A 673 -20.19 -13.76 31.71
CA GLU A 673 -20.07 -14.70 32.84
C GLU A 673 -20.65 -14.13 34.15
N PHE A 674 -20.48 -12.82 34.40
CA PHE A 674 -20.77 -12.18 35.70
C PHE A 674 -21.77 -11.02 35.64
N GLY A 675 -22.13 -10.53 34.44
CA GLY A 675 -23.10 -9.44 34.27
C GLY A 675 -22.57 -8.03 34.52
N PHE A 676 -21.27 -7.85 34.78
CA PHE A 676 -20.63 -6.54 34.94
C PHE A 676 -19.24 -6.48 34.28
N GLU A 677 -18.80 -5.27 33.94
CA GLU A 677 -17.49 -5.03 33.33
C GLU A 677 -16.35 -5.30 34.35
N PRO A 678 -15.29 -6.04 33.98
CA PRO A 678 -14.19 -6.33 34.90
C PRO A 678 -13.32 -5.10 35.16
N ASP A 679 -12.99 -4.87 36.43
CA ASP A 679 -11.96 -3.91 36.81
C ASP A 679 -10.56 -4.33 36.30
N ALA A 680 -9.65 -3.35 36.19
CA ALA A 680 -8.26 -3.55 35.77
C ALA A 680 -7.54 -4.65 36.58
N SER A 681 -7.83 -4.81 37.87
CA SER A 681 -7.22 -5.86 38.70
C SER A 681 -7.73 -7.27 38.34
N ILE A 682 -9.00 -7.41 37.94
CA ILE A 682 -9.58 -8.68 37.46
C ILE A 682 -9.02 -9.04 36.08
N LEU A 683 -8.90 -8.05 35.19
CA LEU A 683 -8.22 -8.22 33.90
C LEU A 683 -6.75 -8.60 34.08
N ALA A 684 -6.04 -8.04 35.08
CA ALA A 684 -4.65 -8.40 35.37
C ALA A 684 -4.50 -9.88 35.74
N ALA A 685 -5.39 -10.39 36.61
CA ALA A 685 -5.42 -11.80 36.97
C ALA A 685 -5.79 -12.73 35.80
N LYS A 686 -6.70 -12.32 34.90
CA LYS A 686 -7.17 -13.15 33.77
C LYS A 686 -6.34 -12.98 32.47
N MET A 687 -5.36 -12.07 32.45
CA MET A 687 -4.42 -11.86 31.34
C MET A 687 -2.95 -12.12 31.70
N GLU A 688 -2.63 -12.37 32.97
CA GLU A 688 -1.27 -12.52 33.51
C GLU A 688 -0.35 -11.30 33.28
N ILE A 689 -0.95 -10.12 33.06
CA ILE A 689 -0.26 -8.85 32.81
C ILE A 689 -0.40 -7.95 34.05
N PRO A 690 0.69 -7.29 34.54
CA PRO A 690 0.60 -6.37 35.67
C PRO A 690 -0.43 -5.25 35.47
N GLU A 691 -1.19 -4.93 36.53
CA GLU A 691 -2.30 -3.98 36.48
C GLU A 691 -1.89 -2.61 35.92
N ASP A 692 -0.71 -2.10 36.28
CA ASP A 692 -0.13 -0.87 35.72
C ASP A 692 -0.03 -0.86 34.19
N LYS A 693 0.25 -2.02 33.57
CA LYS A 693 0.34 -2.16 32.12
C LYS A 693 -1.07 -2.22 31.50
N ILE A 694 -2.03 -2.89 32.14
CA ILE A 694 -3.44 -2.87 31.70
C ILE A 694 -4.05 -1.47 31.83
N ARG A 695 -3.83 -0.77 32.94
CA ARG A 695 -4.30 0.61 33.15
C ARG A 695 -3.74 1.58 32.10
N LYS A 696 -2.51 1.34 31.60
CA LYS A 696 -1.92 2.05 30.45
C LYS A 696 -2.56 1.63 29.12
N ILE A 697 -2.78 0.33 28.89
CA ILE A 697 -3.46 -0.20 27.70
C ILE A 697 -4.89 0.37 27.58
N MET A 698 -5.67 0.39 28.67
CA MET A 698 -7.02 0.98 28.71
C MET A 698 -7.01 2.49 28.42
N LYS A 699 -5.93 3.22 28.74
CA LYS A 699 -5.77 4.63 28.34
C LYS A 699 -5.43 4.78 26.85
N ILE A 700 -4.63 3.88 26.29
CA ILE A 700 -4.24 3.87 24.86
C ILE A 700 -5.37 3.34 23.95
N ALA A 701 -6.24 2.48 24.46
CA ALA A 701 -7.34 1.88 23.71
C ALA A 701 -8.43 2.89 23.30
N LYS A 702 -8.55 4.02 24.00
CA LYS A 702 -9.51 5.08 23.69
C LYS A 702 -9.20 5.75 22.35
N GLU A 703 -10.25 6.10 21.61
CA GLU A 703 -10.16 6.82 20.34
C GLU A 703 -10.34 8.34 20.58
N PRO A 704 -9.72 9.21 19.76
CA PRO A 704 -9.91 10.65 19.87
C PRO A 704 -11.34 11.04 19.45
N ILE A 705 -11.89 12.04 20.12
CA ILE A 705 -13.21 12.63 19.83
C ILE A 705 -13.00 13.82 18.88
N SER A 706 -13.96 14.07 17.97
CA SER A 706 -13.92 15.25 17.09
C SER A 706 -14.11 16.55 17.88
N MET A 707 -13.39 17.61 17.52
CA MET A 707 -13.66 18.95 18.08
C MET A 707 -15.03 19.48 17.66
N GLU A 708 -15.52 19.05 16.49
CA GLU A 708 -16.86 19.34 15.98
C GLU A 708 -17.96 18.47 16.62
N THR A 709 -17.71 17.89 17.81
CA THR A 709 -18.75 17.18 18.57
C THR A 709 -19.57 18.22 19.35
N PRO A 710 -20.89 18.36 19.12
CA PRO A 710 -21.71 19.33 19.84
C PRO A 710 -21.83 18.97 21.33
N ILE A 711 -22.02 19.98 22.18
CA ILE A 711 -22.14 19.86 23.63
C ILE A 711 -23.43 20.51 24.13
N GLY A 712 -24.37 19.68 24.55
CA GLY A 712 -25.69 20.10 25.03
C GLY A 712 -26.76 19.96 23.95
N ASP A 713 -27.88 20.66 24.16
CA ASP A 713 -29.01 20.72 23.22
C ASP A 713 -28.96 22.00 22.34
N ASP A 714 -27.94 22.86 22.52
CA ASP A 714 -27.72 24.09 21.74
C ASP A 714 -26.72 23.81 20.60
N ASP A 715 -27.21 23.71 19.36
CA ASP A 715 -26.42 23.35 18.16
C ASP A 715 -25.20 24.26 17.87
N ASP A 716 -25.14 25.46 18.43
CA ASP A 716 -24.00 26.39 18.27
C ASP A 716 -22.74 25.98 19.06
N SER A 717 -22.85 25.16 20.12
CA SER A 717 -21.75 24.91 21.08
C SER A 717 -20.98 23.62 20.79
N HIS A 718 -19.70 23.74 20.41
CA HIS A 718 -18.86 22.59 19.99
C HIS A 718 -17.77 22.28 21.03
N LEU A 719 -17.30 21.03 21.10
CA LEU A 719 -16.21 20.62 22.00
C LEU A 719 -14.93 21.45 21.81
N GLY A 720 -14.67 21.91 20.58
CA GLY A 720 -13.54 22.79 20.27
C GLY A 720 -13.53 24.12 21.04
N ASP A 721 -14.71 24.71 21.31
CA ASP A 721 -14.83 26.03 21.94
C ASP A 721 -14.38 26.05 23.41
N PHE A 722 -14.34 24.88 24.05
CA PHE A 722 -13.94 24.69 25.45
C PHE A 722 -12.45 24.33 25.62
N ILE A 723 -11.67 24.26 24.54
CA ILE A 723 -10.24 23.89 24.59
C ILE A 723 -9.37 25.14 24.68
N GLU A 724 -8.85 25.44 25.87
CA GLU A 724 -7.93 26.56 26.11
C GLU A 724 -6.54 26.37 25.48
N ASP A 725 -5.96 27.43 24.91
CA ASP A 725 -4.56 27.43 24.48
C ASP A 725 -3.61 27.68 25.66
N THR A 726 -3.00 26.61 26.15
CA THR A 726 -2.01 26.63 27.24
C THR A 726 -0.58 26.97 26.78
N ASN A 727 -0.33 27.17 25.48
CA ASN A 727 1.00 27.53 24.97
C ASN A 727 1.25 29.04 25.00
N ASN A 728 0.19 29.85 24.88
CA ASN A 728 0.28 31.30 24.90
C ASN A 728 0.30 31.82 26.35
N THR A 729 1.35 32.53 26.73
CA THR A 729 1.45 33.17 28.06
C THR A 729 0.35 34.20 28.23
N ALA A 730 -0.36 34.20 29.37
CA ALA A 730 -1.40 35.20 29.61
C ALA A 730 -0.78 36.62 29.62
N PRO A 731 -1.52 37.67 29.19
CA PRO A 731 -1.03 39.04 29.21
C PRO A 731 -0.57 39.51 30.60
N VAL A 732 -1.14 38.92 31.67
CA VAL A 732 -0.73 39.14 33.07
C VAL A 732 0.68 38.58 33.31
N ASP A 733 0.94 37.32 32.94
CA ASP A 733 2.24 36.67 33.13
C ASP A 733 3.34 37.35 32.31
N ALA A 734 3.01 37.74 31.07
CA ALA A 734 3.90 38.52 30.21
C ALA A 734 4.24 39.89 30.84
N ALA A 735 3.27 40.57 31.45
CA ALA A 735 3.49 41.81 32.18
C ALA A 735 4.30 41.61 33.47
N MET A 736 4.08 40.51 34.21
CA MET A 736 4.92 40.14 35.37
C MET A 736 6.36 39.85 34.96
N GLN A 737 6.58 39.11 33.87
CA GLN A 737 7.92 38.80 33.37
C GLN A 737 8.66 40.04 32.84
N ALA A 738 7.93 40.99 32.22
CA ALA A 738 8.47 42.29 31.84
C ALA A 738 8.85 43.12 33.07
N GLY A 739 7.94 43.27 34.04
CA GLY A 739 8.20 43.99 35.29
C GLY A 739 9.35 43.42 36.11
N LEU A 740 9.47 42.08 36.16
CA LEU A 740 10.62 41.40 36.78
C LEU A 740 11.93 41.75 36.07
N ARG A 741 11.94 41.81 34.73
CA ARG A 741 13.12 42.17 33.93
C ARG A 741 13.60 43.59 34.24
N ASP A 742 12.67 44.55 34.31
CA ASP A 742 12.99 45.95 34.62
C ASP A 742 13.44 46.13 36.07
N VAL A 743 12.80 45.47 37.04
CA VAL A 743 13.24 45.51 38.45
C VAL A 743 14.60 44.83 38.65
N VAL A 744 14.89 43.74 37.94
CA VAL A 744 16.22 43.11 37.91
C VAL A 744 17.26 44.06 37.32
N LYS A 745 16.92 44.80 36.25
CA LYS A 745 17.81 45.78 35.61
C LYS A 745 18.18 46.91 36.57
N ASP A 746 17.20 47.58 37.17
CA ASP A 746 17.38 48.63 38.19
C ASP A 746 18.32 48.18 39.33
N ILE A 747 18.10 46.96 39.82
CA ILE A 747 18.85 46.39 40.95
C ILE A 747 20.29 46.03 40.56
N LEU A 748 20.53 45.66 39.30
CA LEU A 748 21.87 45.46 38.74
C LEU A 748 22.59 46.79 38.50
N ASP A 749 21.92 47.83 37.99
CA ASP A 749 22.52 49.17 37.85
C ASP A 749 22.84 49.80 39.22
N GLY A 750 22.14 49.39 40.28
CA GLY A 750 22.49 49.71 41.67
C GLY A 750 23.74 48.99 42.23
N LEU A 751 24.43 48.12 41.49
CA LEU A 751 25.73 47.53 41.88
C LEU A 751 26.91 48.38 41.35
N THR A 752 28.15 48.03 41.70
CA THR A 752 29.29 48.65 40.98
C THR A 752 29.32 48.13 39.53
N PRO A 753 29.72 48.93 38.52
CA PRO A 753 29.66 48.50 37.11
C PRO A 753 30.39 47.19 36.81
N ARG A 754 31.47 46.87 37.56
CA ARG A 754 32.21 45.60 37.45
C ARG A 754 31.44 44.42 38.05
N GLU A 755 30.71 44.61 39.15
CA GLU A 755 29.84 43.58 39.73
C GLU A 755 28.59 43.36 38.85
N ALA A 756 27.97 44.44 38.36
CA ALA A 756 26.82 44.40 37.46
C ALA A 756 27.13 43.65 36.15
N LYS A 757 28.22 44.03 35.46
CA LYS A 757 28.64 43.39 34.20
C LYS A 757 29.09 41.94 34.39
N VAL A 758 29.70 41.56 35.53
CA VAL A 758 29.94 40.14 35.85
C VAL A 758 28.62 39.36 35.93
N LEU A 759 27.59 39.87 36.62
CA LEU A 759 26.30 39.18 36.72
C LEU A 759 25.56 39.12 35.37
N ARG A 760 25.48 40.23 34.62
CA ARG A 760 24.84 40.25 33.29
C ARG A 760 25.47 39.22 32.35
N MET A 761 26.80 39.17 32.29
CA MET A 761 27.49 38.22 31.43
C MET A 761 27.42 36.77 31.94
N ARG A 762 27.42 36.55 33.26
CA ARG A 762 27.34 35.20 33.85
C ARG A 762 25.96 34.55 33.74
N PHE A 763 24.88 35.35 33.74
CA PHE A 763 23.49 34.86 33.70
C PHE A 763 22.75 35.19 32.39
N GLY A 764 23.42 35.78 31.39
CA GLY A 764 22.81 36.16 30.11
C GLY A 764 21.82 37.34 30.19
N ILE A 765 21.77 38.08 31.30
CA ILE A 765 20.82 39.18 31.50
C ILE A 765 21.20 40.34 30.58
N GLU A 766 20.25 40.81 29.76
CA GLU A 766 20.46 41.74 28.64
C GLU A 766 21.40 41.22 27.51
N MET A 767 21.62 39.91 27.40
CA MET A 767 22.46 39.31 26.35
C MET A 767 21.82 38.09 25.68
N SER A 768 22.37 37.67 24.54
CA SER A 768 21.91 36.50 23.79
C SER A 768 22.32 35.15 24.40
N THR A 769 23.38 35.11 25.20
CA THR A 769 23.94 33.88 25.81
C THR A 769 24.55 34.18 27.17
N ASP A 770 24.49 33.22 28.10
CA ASP A 770 25.33 33.24 29.28
C ASP A 770 26.80 32.94 28.91
N HIS A 771 27.72 33.33 29.79
CA HIS A 771 29.15 33.09 29.63
C HIS A 771 29.70 32.37 30.87
N THR A 772 30.67 31.48 30.69
CA THR A 772 31.32 30.79 31.80
C THR A 772 32.23 31.72 32.61
N LEU A 773 32.54 31.33 33.86
CA LEU A 773 33.46 32.07 34.73
C LEU A 773 34.88 32.25 34.13
N GLU A 774 35.28 31.45 33.14
CA GLU A 774 36.56 31.60 32.47
C GLU A 774 36.50 32.60 31.31
N GLU A 775 35.41 32.61 30.52
CA GLU A 775 35.18 33.58 29.44
C GLU A 775 34.95 34.98 29.99
N VAL A 776 34.15 35.10 31.07
CA VAL A 776 34.01 36.35 31.83
C VAL A 776 35.37 36.77 32.43
N GLY A 777 36.23 35.82 32.82
CA GLY A 777 37.60 36.09 33.28
C GLY A 777 38.47 36.71 32.20
N LYS A 778 38.46 36.12 31.00
CA LYS A 778 39.18 36.60 29.81
C LYS A 778 38.73 38.00 29.38
N GLN A 779 37.44 38.34 29.54
CA GLN A 779 36.92 39.68 29.23
C GLN A 779 37.23 40.77 30.28
N PHE A 780 37.79 40.40 31.45
CA PHE A 780 38.13 41.32 32.54
C PHE A 780 39.62 41.30 32.92
N ASP A 781 40.46 40.59 32.15
CA ASP A 781 41.88 40.30 32.44
C ASP A 781 42.10 39.73 33.86
N VAL A 782 41.23 38.81 34.26
CA VAL A 782 41.11 38.33 35.64
C VAL A 782 40.91 36.81 35.71
N THR A 783 41.50 36.17 36.72
CA THR A 783 41.38 34.72 36.90
C THR A 783 39.94 34.28 37.20
N ARG A 784 39.58 33.09 36.72
CA ARG A 784 38.27 32.43 36.92
C ARG A 784 37.77 32.50 38.37
N GLU A 785 38.64 32.21 39.34
CA GLU A 785 38.30 32.24 40.76
C GLU A 785 38.01 33.66 41.28
N ARG A 786 38.68 34.68 40.73
CA ARG A 786 38.42 36.07 41.10
C ARG A 786 37.11 36.59 40.50
N ILE A 787 36.65 36.07 39.35
CA ILE A 787 35.27 36.30 38.88
C ILE A 787 34.27 35.65 39.85
N ARG A 788 34.48 34.40 40.28
CA ARG A 788 33.63 33.72 41.28
C ARG A 788 33.53 34.51 42.60
N GLN A 789 34.63 35.14 43.03
CA GLN A 789 34.63 36.04 44.19
C GLN A 789 33.79 37.31 43.98
N ILE A 790 33.82 37.90 42.77
CA ILE A 790 33.04 39.09 42.42
C ILE A 790 31.54 38.73 42.33
N GLU A 791 31.20 37.62 41.69
CA GLU A 791 29.85 37.04 41.64
C GLU A 791 29.30 36.81 43.05
N ALA A 792 30.00 36.04 43.89
CA ALA A 792 29.56 35.74 45.26
C ALA A 792 29.43 37.01 46.14
N LYS A 793 30.27 38.03 45.90
CA LYS A 793 30.17 39.34 46.58
C LYS A 793 28.96 40.14 46.09
N ALA A 794 28.68 40.13 44.78
CA ALA A 794 27.52 40.79 44.19
C ALA A 794 26.22 40.14 44.67
N LEU A 795 26.11 38.81 44.61
CA LEU A 795 24.97 38.07 45.14
C LEU A 795 24.76 38.32 46.64
N ARG A 796 25.82 38.44 47.45
CA ARG A 796 25.70 38.82 48.87
C ARG A 796 25.17 40.24 49.07
N LYS A 797 25.48 41.20 48.18
CA LYS A 797 24.88 42.54 48.19
C LYS A 797 23.41 42.53 47.79
N LEU A 798 23.04 41.70 46.81
CA LEU A 798 21.64 41.57 46.36
C LEU A 798 20.75 40.89 47.40
N LYS A 799 21.31 40.00 48.24
CA LYS A 799 20.62 39.39 49.40
C LYS A 799 20.42 40.31 50.62
N HIS A 800 20.73 41.60 50.52
CA HIS A 800 20.41 42.56 51.59
C HIS A 800 18.92 42.96 51.50
N PRO A 801 18.14 42.98 52.60
CA PRO A 801 16.69 43.22 52.58
C PRO A 801 16.25 44.37 51.66
N SER A 802 16.86 45.54 51.85
CA SER A 802 16.61 46.77 51.06
C SER A 802 16.84 46.67 49.53
N ARG A 803 17.27 45.51 49.02
CA ARG A 803 17.37 45.17 47.59
C ARG A 803 16.59 43.89 47.27
N SER A 804 16.64 42.88 48.13
CA SER A 804 15.92 41.62 47.93
C SER A 804 14.41 41.77 48.01
N ASP A 805 13.88 42.70 48.83
CA ASP A 805 12.43 42.81 49.07
C ASP A 805 11.66 43.18 47.79
N LYS A 806 12.28 43.96 46.89
CA LYS A 806 11.77 44.28 45.53
C LYS A 806 11.74 43.08 44.58
N LEU A 807 12.57 42.06 44.79
CA LEU A 807 12.60 40.83 43.98
C LEU A 807 11.72 39.75 44.61
N ARG A 808 11.61 39.76 45.94
CA ARG A 808 10.81 38.81 46.71
C ARG A 808 9.32 38.91 46.37
N SER A 809 8.80 40.11 46.11
CA SER A 809 7.41 40.29 45.67
C SER A 809 7.06 39.57 44.36
N PHE A 810 8.05 39.23 43.53
CA PHE A 810 7.85 38.41 42.32
C PHE A 810 8.04 36.91 42.59
N ILE A 811 8.67 36.52 43.70
CA ILE A 811 8.82 35.11 44.13
C ILE A 811 7.59 34.66 44.92
N ASP A 812 7.02 35.57 45.71
CA ASP A 812 5.75 35.35 46.43
C ASP A 812 4.52 35.46 45.49
N SER A 813 4.73 35.61 44.17
CA SER A 813 3.71 35.69 43.11
C SER A 813 3.99 34.78 41.90
N LEU A 814 4.86 33.77 42.06
CA LEU A 814 5.28 32.78 41.05
C LEU A 814 5.06 31.35 41.57
#